data_AF-A0A918WSV4-F1
#
_entry.id   AF-A0A918WSV4-F1
#
_cell.length_a   1.000
_cell.length_b   1.000
_cell.length_c   1.000
_cell.angle_alpha   90.00
_cell.angle_beta   90.00
_cell.angle_gamma   90.00
#
_symmetry.space_group_name_H-M   'P 1'
#
loop_
_entity.id
_entity.type
_entity.pdbx_description
1 polymer ?
#
loop_
_entity_poly.entity_id
_entity_poly.type
_entity_poly.pdbx_seq_one_letter_code
_entity_poly.pdbx_strand_id
1 'polypeptide(L)'
;MSAVTTTSAPPKPRTQEPSWRDRLTRRPALLKLGALLVIAAVAVPVLHSRWASGTWPAPLTVDLTEPLGKVSDWIIDNRDGHPLFLYFFGHISNAVVLSVRGVYLVLLALGWAGTTALAALVAWRAAGVKLAAGTVVALAACGLLGMWVPTMQTLALMAVAVAASVILGAFLGLAAGLSDRTFRILRPVLDTMQVLPAFAYLLPVVLIFGIGVPAAVLATVVYAAPPMARLTALGLREADKGVLEAVESLGATARQRLFTARLPLARKQLLLGLNQTIMMALSMAVIASVIGAAGLGDRVYQALASVDVGQALAAGLPIVLMAIVLDRVTAAAGSGDREQGRSWLPAALGVLAVAAVAVATRLAGSLLWPEAWSIEIAPTVNKAVGWMTDHLYSGVPVIGGTADWAGHFTSFVLDPIRSGLTALPWYAVLLLVAALAWLIGTWKSALTAALAMAAIGVLGVWKPSMDTLSQVVAAVAVTLLIGFAIGIAASRSSRLERVLRPVLDVMQTMPQFVYLIPVVALFGVGRAPAAAAAVVYALPAVVRITTQGLQQVSPAALESARSLGATSGQQLRQVQLPLARPSLLLAVNQGVVLVLAVVIIGGLVGGGALGYDVVFGLAQGDLATGLKAGAAIVCLGLMLDRVTQPSRAARKEDA
;
A
#
# COMPACT_ATOMS: atom_id res chain seq x y z
N MET A 1 85.37 14.64 -35.78
CA MET A 1 84.31 15.31 -36.58
C MET A 1 83.38 14.25 -37.12
N SER A 2 82.20 14.05 -36.53
CA SER A 2 81.11 13.26 -37.14
C SER A 2 79.79 13.74 -36.57
N ALA A 3 78.88 14.09 -37.47
CA ALA A 3 77.65 14.83 -37.22
C ALA A 3 76.61 13.99 -36.47
N VAL A 4 75.91 14.65 -35.53
CA VAL A 4 74.72 14.14 -34.84
C VAL A 4 73.53 14.33 -35.79
N THR A 5 73.02 13.24 -36.33
CA THR A 5 71.78 13.19 -37.11
C THR A 5 70.59 13.07 -36.14
N THR A 6 69.85 14.16 -35.97
CA THR A 6 68.55 14.17 -35.28
C THR A 6 67.47 13.60 -36.20
N THR A 7 66.99 12.39 -35.91
CA THR A 7 65.78 11.82 -36.53
C THR A 7 64.54 12.37 -35.82
N SER A 8 63.77 13.19 -36.53
CA SER A 8 62.47 13.70 -36.10
C SER A 8 61.42 12.59 -36.03
N ALA A 9 60.75 12.44 -34.90
CA ALA A 9 59.61 11.54 -34.73
C ALA A 9 58.44 11.92 -35.66
N PRO A 10 57.66 10.95 -36.18
CA PRO A 10 56.52 11.23 -37.05
C PRO A 10 55.40 11.98 -36.28
N PRO A 11 54.62 12.84 -36.96
CA PRO A 11 53.54 13.59 -36.32
C PRO A 11 52.44 12.65 -35.84
N LYS A 12 51.96 12.86 -34.60
CA LYS A 12 50.78 12.18 -34.05
C LYS A 12 49.57 12.40 -34.98
N PRO A 13 48.72 11.40 -35.22
CA PRO A 13 47.49 11.59 -36.01
C PRO A 13 46.61 12.63 -35.30
N ARG A 14 46.17 13.65 -36.06
CA ARG A 14 45.17 14.62 -35.60
C ARG A 14 43.92 13.86 -35.17
N THR A 15 43.59 13.89 -33.89
CA THR A 15 42.26 13.49 -33.41
C THR A 15 41.24 14.37 -34.12
N GLN A 16 40.51 13.81 -35.09
CA GLN A 16 39.38 14.49 -35.71
C GLN A 16 38.42 14.92 -34.59
N GLU A 17 38.10 16.21 -34.52
CA GLU A 17 37.07 16.68 -33.60
C GLU A 17 35.78 15.91 -33.89
N PRO A 18 35.09 15.39 -32.87
CA PRO A 18 33.86 14.65 -33.08
C PRO A 18 32.84 15.55 -33.79
N SER A 19 32.28 15.02 -34.89
CA SER A 19 31.20 15.62 -35.66
C SER A 19 30.08 16.04 -34.71
N TRP A 20 29.37 17.14 -35.02
CA TRP A 20 28.20 17.56 -34.24
C TRP A 20 27.16 16.44 -34.11
N ARG A 21 27.08 15.54 -35.10
CA ARG A 21 26.24 14.33 -35.08
C ARG A 21 26.69 13.35 -33.99
N ASP A 22 27.99 13.16 -33.80
CA ASP A 22 28.56 12.29 -32.76
C ASP A 22 28.41 12.87 -31.34
N ARG A 23 28.34 14.21 -31.22
CA ARG A 23 28.02 14.87 -29.94
C ARG A 23 26.55 14.70 -29.54
N LEU A 24 25.64 14.65 -30.51
CA LEU A 24 24.20 14.44 -30.30
C LEU A 24 23.85 12.99 -29.99
N THR A 25 24.48 12.01 -30.65
CA THR A 25 24.27 10.57 -30.36
C THR A 25 24.76 10.15 -28.98
N ARG A 26 25.73 10.87 -28.41
CA ARG A 26 26.21 10.65 -27.03
C ARG A 26 25.27 11.15 -25.92
N ARG A 27 24.18 11.83 -26.25
CA ARG A 27 23.17 12.32 -25.28
C ARG A 27 21.77 11.83 -25.66
N PRO A 28 21.41 10.57 -25.35
CA PRO A 28 20.13 9.98 -25.72
C PRO A 28 18.91 10.78 -25.23
N ALA A 29 19.04 11.53 -24.13
CA ALA A 29 18.02 12.45 -23.65
C ALA A 29 17.71 13.61 -24.61
N LEU A 30 18.73 14.20 -25.27
CA LEU A 30 18.53 15.28 -26.23
C LEU A 30 17.84 14.80 -27.50
N LEU A 31 18.16 13.58 -27.94
CA LEU A 31 17.46 12.94 -29.07
C LEU A 31 15.98 12.68 -28.74
N LYS A 32 15.67 12.18 -27.55
CA LYS A 32 14.29 12.01 -27.08
C LYS A 32 13.54 13.35 -27.04
N LEU A 33 14.16 14.41 -26.51
CA LEU A 33 13.56 15.74 -26.46
C LEU A 33 13.30 16.31 -27.86
N GLY A 34 14.25 16.16 -28.79
CA GLY A 34 14.07 16.58 -30.19
C GLY A 34 12.92 15.82 -30.87
N ALA A 35 12.84 14.50 -30.69
CA ALA A 35 11.74 13.69 -31.23
C ALA A 35 10.38 14.09 -30.63
N LEU A 36 10.33 14.36 -29.33
CA LEU A 36 9.11 14.83 -28.65
C LEU A 36 8.63 16.18 -29.17
N LEU A 37 9.55 17.12 -29.44
CA LEU A 37 9.21 18.42 -30.03
C LEU A 37 8.61 18.26 -31.43
N VAL A 38 9.18 17.38 -32.26
CA VAL A 38 8.64 17.09 -33.60
C VAL A 38 7.25 16.43 -33.50
N ILE A 39 7.08 15.44 -32.63
CA ILE A 39 5.79 14.79 -32.40
C ILE A 39 4.75 15.81 -31.94
N ALA A 40 5.09 16.68 -30.99
CA ALA A 40 4.19 17.71 -30.50
C ALA A 40 3.83 18.73 -31.59
N ALA A 41 4.81 19.19 -32.37
CA ALA A 41 4.61 20.16 -33.44
C ALA A 41 3.67 19.66 -34.55
N VAL A 42 3.59 18.34 -34.77
CA VAL A 42 2.67 17.73 -35.75
C VAL A 42 1.35 17.33 -35.11
N ALA A 43 1.37 16.64 -33.96
CA ALA A 43 0.18 16.08 -33.34
C ALA A 43 -0.75 17.16 -32.77
N VAL A 44 -0.20 18.23 -32.17
CA VAL A 44 -1.01 19.28 -31.54
C VAL A 44 -1.89 20.03 -32.57
N PRO A 45 -1.36 20.56 -33.69
CA PRO A 45 -2.20 21.24 -34.68
C PRO A 45 -3.25 20.33 -35.32
N VAL A 46 -2.88 19.07 -35.61
CA VAL A 46 -3.78 18.09 -36.21
C VAL A 46 -4.92 17.74 -35.26
N LEU A 47 -4.63 17.48 -33.98
CA LEU A 47 -5.65 17.17 -32.99
C LEU A 47 -6.50 18.39 -32.64
N HIS A 48 -5.91 19.58 -32.57
CA HIS A 48 -6.64 20.83 -32.34
C HIS A 48 -7.63 21.13 -33.47
N SER A 49 -7.25 20.94 -34.74
CA SER A 49 -8.16 21.14 -35.88
C SER A 49 -9.32 20.15 -35.92
N ARG A 50 -9.15 18.95 -35.36
CA ARG A 50 -10.20 17.92 -35.26
C ARG A 50 -11.08 18.06 -34.01
N TRP A 51 -10.48 18.51 -32.91
CA TRP A 51 -11.08 18.54 -31.57
C TRP A 51 -10.65 19.81 -30.84
N ALA A 52 -11.42 20.89 -31.02
CA ALA A 52 -11.13 22.19 -30.41
C ALA A 52 -11.44 22.22 -28.90
N SER A 53 -12.15 21.23 -28.35
CA SER A 53 -12.48 21.17 -26.92
C SER A 53 -11.26 20.82 -26.06
N GLY A 54 -11.08 21.56 -24.96
CA GLY A 54 -10.04 21.25 -23.97
C GLY A 54 -10.28 19.93 -23.22
N THR A 55 -11.54 19.48 -23.13
CA THR A 55 -11.92 18.24 -22.45
C THR A 55 -11.92 17.04 -23.38
N TRP A 56 -11.86 15.85 -22.79
CA TRP A 56 -12.02 14.60 -23.53
C TRP A 56 -13.30 14.63 -24.37
N PRO A 57 -13.26 14.20 -25.63
CA PRO A 57 -14.43 14.38 -26.48
C PRO A 57 -15.51 13.34 -26.27
N ALA A 58 -16.77 13.78 -26.22
CA ALA A 58 -17.94 12.92 -26.02
C ALA A 58 -18.05 11.74 -27.03
N PRO A 59 -17.79 11.90 -28.34
CA PRO A 59 -17.86 10.76 -29.28
C PRO A 59 -16.78 9.69 -29.04
N LEU A 60 -15.72 9.99 -28.29
CA LEU A 60 -14.70 9.02 -27.89
C LEU A 60 -14.98 8.42 -26.50
N THR A 61 -16.05 8.85 -25.83
CA THR A 61 -16.49 8.24 -24.57
C THR A 61 -17.32 7.00 -24.84
N VAL A 62 -17.08 5.96 -24.05
CA VAL A 62 -17.91 4.76 -24.02
C VAL A 62 -18.76 4.85 -22.77
N ASP A 63 -20.07 4.96 -22.96
CA ASP A 63 -20.99 4.98 -21.82
C ASP A 63 -21.14 3.57 -21.25
N LEU A 64 -20.48 3.33 -20.11
CA LEU A 64 -20.62 2.10 -19.34
C LEU A 64 -21.77 2.16 -18.33
N THR A 65 -22.49 3.29 -18.24
CA THR A 65 -23.54 3.49 -17.24
C THR A 65 -24.71 2.54 -17.47
N GLU A 66 -25.22 2.46 -18.70
CA GLU A 66 -26.31 1.55 -19.05
C GLU A 66 -25.93 0.05 -18.91
N PRO A 67 -24.81 -0.47 -19.46
CA PRO A 67 -24.49 -1.89 -19.33
C PRO A 67 -24.19 -2.29 -17.88
N LEU A 68 -23.49 -1.44 -17.11
CA LEU A 68 -23.23 -1.74 -15.70
C LEU A 68 -24.50 -1.60 -14.84
N GLY A 69 -25.39 -0.66 -15.16
CA GLY A 69 -26.71 -0.55 -14.56
C GLY A 69 -27.52 -1.81 -14.76
N LYS A 70 -27.63 -2.31 -16.01
CA LYS A 70 -28.31 -3.58 -16.31
C LYS A 70 -27.74 -4.77 -15.54
N VAL A 71 -26.42 -4.83 -15.38
CA VAL A 71 -25.77 -5.88 -14.57
C VAL A 71 -26.14 -5.73 -13.09
N SER A 72 -26.13 -4.51 -12.56
CA SER A 72 -26.51 -4.22 -11.19
C SER A 72 -27.97 -4.61 -10.92
N ASP A 73 -28.88 -4.17 -11.77
CA ASP A 73 -30.31 -4.48 -11.68
C ASP A 73 -30.56 -5.98 -11.75
N TRP A 74 -29.91 -6.68 -12.70
CA TRP A 74 -29.98 -8.13 -12.79
C TRP A 74 -29.51 -8.82 -11.51
N ILE A 75 -28.38 -8.39 -10.94
CA ILE A 75 -27.88 -8.97 -9.68
C ILE A 75 -28.91 -8.77 -8.56
N ILE A 76 -29.46 -7.56 -8.43
CA ILE A 76 -30.41 -7.21 -7.37
C ILE A 76 -31.71 -8.02 -7.53
N ASP A 77 -32.29 -8.03 -8.73
CA ASP A 77 -33.56 -8.71 -9.03
C ASP A 77 -33.45 -10.23 -8.86
N ASN A 78 -32.26 -10.81 -9.09
CA ASN A 78 -32.04 -12.24 -9.02
C ASN A 78 -31.44 -12.73 -7.69
N ARG A 79 -31.01 -11.83 -6.79
CA ARG A 79 -30.30 -12.19 -5.57
C ARG A 79 -31.09 -13.13 -4.66
N ASP A 80 -32.39 -12.89 -4.53
CA ASP A 80 -33.23 -13.59 -3.55
C ASP A 80 -34.03 -14.76 -4.16
N GLY A 81 -33.95 -14.97 -5.48
CA GLY A 81 -34.74 -15.99 -6.19
C GLY A 81 -33.97 -16.90 -7.13
N HIS A 82 -32.82 -16.48 -7.66
CA HIS A 82 -32.11 -17.25 -8.69
C HIS A 82 -31.27 -18.37 -8.07
N PRO A 83 -31.26 -19.59 -8.67
CA PRO A 83 -30.55 -20.75 -8.12
C PRO A 83 -29.05 -20.51 -7.85
N LEU A 84 -28.38 -19.73 -8.69
CA LEU A 84 -26.97 -19.36 -8.47
C LEU A 84 -26.75 -18.62 -7.13
N PHE A 85 -27.64 -17.69 -6.80
CA PHE A 85 -27.52 -16.93 -5.54
C PHE A 85 -27.92 -17.77 -4.35
N LEU A 86 -28.99 -18.56 -4.45
CA LEU A 86 -29.46 -19.38 -3.33
C LEU A 86 -28.53 -20.56 -3.04
N TYR A 87 -28.13 -21.31 -4.07
CA TYR A 87 -27.42 -22.59 -3.90
C TYR A 87 -25.90 -22.50 -4.06
N PHE A 88 -25.36 -21.50 -4.75
CA PHE A 88 -23.91 -21.32 -4.84
C PHE A 88 -23.41 -20.20 -3.93
N PHE A 89 -23.79 -18.95 -4.20
CA PHE A 89 -23.34 -17.82 -3.38
C PHE A 89 -23.87 -17.88 -1.94
N GLY A 90 -25.10 -18.34 -1.74
CA GLY A 90 -25.72 -18.51 -0.43
C GLY A 90 -24.97 -19.52 0.46
N HIS A 91 -24.50 -20.63 -0.11
CA HIS A 91 -23.67 -21.59 0.64
C HIS A 91 -22.31 -21.01 1.01
N ILE A 92 -21.70 -20.21 0.12
CA ILE A 92 -20.47 -19.48 0.43
C ILE A 92 -20.72 -18.48 1.58
N SER A 93 -21.78 -17.68 1.49
CA SER A 93 -22.18 -16.74 2.55
C SER A 93 -22.41 -17.45 3.88
N ASN A 94 -23.17 -18.54 3.87
CA ASN A 94 -23.45 -19.33 5.07
C ASN A 94 -22.17 -19.93 5.66
N ALA A 95 -21.30 -20.50 4.84
CA ALA A 95 -20.02 -21.04 5.29
C ALA A 95 -19.15 -19.96 5.93
N VAL A 96 -19.09 -18.76 5.34
CA VAL A 96 -18.36 -17.62 5.88
C VAL A 96 -18.94 -17.18 7.23
N VAL A 97 -20.26 -16.98 7.31
CA VAL A 97 -20.96 -16.56 8.54
C VAL A 97 -20.77 -17.59 9.65
N LEU A 98 -20.98 -18.88 9.36
CA LEU A 98 -20.81 -19.96 10.32
C LEU A 98 -19.36 -20.07 10.79
N SER A 99 -18.38 -19.89 9.89
CA SER A 99 -16.96 -19.91 10.25
C SER A 99 -16.59 -18.75 11.16
N VAL A 100 -16.96 -17.51 10.80
CA VAL A 100 -16.63 -16.31 11.60
C VAL A 100 -17.34 -16.37 12.94
N ARG A 101 -18.63 -16.74 12.96
CA ARG A 101 -19.40 -16.91 14.19
C ARG A 101 -18.80 -18.03 15.05
N GLY A 102 -18.40 -19.15 14.45
CA GLY A 102 -17.75 -20.26 15.16
C GLY A 102 -16.48 -19.81 15.86
N VAL A 103 -15.59 -19.11 15.16
CA VAL A 103 -14.37 -18.53 15.76
C VAL A 103 -14.73 -17.54 16.86
N TYR A 104 -15.67 -16.62 16.62
CA TYR A 104 -16.08 -15.63 17.60
C TYR A 104 -16.65 -16.27 18.87
N LEU A 105 -17.50 -17.31 18.74
CA LEU A 105 -18.06 -18.05 19.86
C LEU A 105 -16.99 -18.81 20.65
N VAL A 106 -15.96 -19.34 19.99
CA VAL A 106 -14.81 -19.95 20.67
C VAL A 106 -14.05 -18.90 21.50
N LEU A 107 -13.75 -17.73 20.92
CA LEU A 107 -13.10 -16.63 21.64
C LEU A 107 -13.94 -16.16 22.83
N LEU A 108 -15.26 -16.05 22.66
CA LEU A 108 -16.19 -15.68 23.73
C LEU A 108 -16.23 -16.75 24.84
N ALA A 109 -16.25 -18.03 24.46
CA ALA A 109 -16.30 -19.15 25.41
C ALA A 109 -15.02 -19.29 26.23
N LEU A 110 -13.87 -18.92 25.67
CA LEU A 110 -12.60 -18.83 26.39
C LEU A 110 -12.57 -17.67 27.39
N GLY A 111 -13.42 -16.67 27.21
CA GLY A 111 -13.41 -15.42 27.98
C GLY A 111 -12.14 -14.60 27.75
N TRP A 112 -12.04 -13.45 28.42
CA TRP A 112 -10.92 -12.54 28.22
C TRP A 112 -9.57 -13.13 28.67
N ALA A 113 -9.55 -13.82 29.81
CA ALA A 113 -8.33 -14.41 30.36
C ALA A 113 -7.88 -15.64 29.56
N GLY A 114 -8.82 -16.52 29.19
CA GLY A 114 -8.51 -17.70 28.37
C GLY A 114 -8.02 -17.31 26.97
N THR A 115 -8.64 -16.31 26.35
CA THR A 115 -8.18 -15.80 25.05
C THR A 115 -6.79 -15.15 25.14
N THR A 116 -6.54 -14.37 26.19
CA THR A 116 -5.23 -13.76 26.43
C THR A 116 -4.16 -14.81 26.69
N ALA A 117 -4.47 -15.84 27.48
CA ALA A 117 -3.58 -16.96 27.75
C ALA A 117 -3.28 -17.77 26.47
N LEU A 118 -4.30 -18.02 25.63
CA LEU A 118 -4.13 -18.70 24.35
C LEU A 118 -3.20 -17.91 23.42
N ALA A 119 -3.44 -16.61 23.26
CA ALA A 119 -2.60 -15.75 22.43
C ALA A 119 -1.16 -15.68 22.97
N ALA A 120 -0.99 -15.58 24.28
CA ALA A 120 0.32 -15.60 24.93
C ALA A 120 1.04 -16.93 24.74
N LEU A 121 0.33 -18.06 24.79
CA LEU A 121 0.88 -19.39 24.53
C LEU A 121 1.38 -19.49 23.08
N VAL A 122 0.58 -19.04 22.11
CA VAL A 122 0.97 -19.01 20.68
C VAL A 122 2.21 -18.15 20.49
N ALA A 123 2.22 -16.93 21.05
CA ALA A 123 3.37 -16.03 20.97
C ALA A 123 4.62 -16.59 21.67
N TRP A 124 4.47 -17.26 22.82
CA TRP A 124 5.57 -17.90 23.52
C TRP A 124 6.20 -19.02 22.69
N ARG A 125 5.37 -19.83 22.01
CA ARG A 125 5.87 -20.89 21.15
C ARG A 125 6.53 -20.38 19.88
N ALA A 126 5.97 -19.34 19.27
CA ALA A 126 6.51 -18.77 18.04
C ALA A 126 7.78 -17.93 18.27
N ALA A 127 7.83 -17.16 19.36
CA ALA A 127 8.80 -16.08 19.52
C ALA A 127 9.45 -15.97 20.91
N GLY A 128 9.00 -16.75 21.89
CA GLY A 128 9.53 -16.75 23.26
C GLY A 128 8.82 -15.80 24.23
N VAL A 129 9.30 -15.77 25.48
CA VAL A 129 8.60 -15.15 26.63
C VAL A 129 8.40 -13.64 26.45
N LYS A 130 9.40 -12.94 25.88
CA LYS A 130 9.30 -11.48 25.68
C LYS A 130 8.12 -11.10 24.80
N LEU A 131 7.89 -11.85 23.71
CA LEU A 131 6.76 -11.56 22.83
C LEU A 131 5.44 -12.01 23.46
N ALA A 132 5.44 -13.13 24.18
CA ALA A 132 4.25 -13.56 24.94
C ALA A 132 3.79 -12.50 25.93
N ALA A 133 4.72 -11.92 26.70
CA ALA A 133 4.42 -10.80 27.60
C ALA A 133 3.89 -9.58 26.83
N GLY A 134 4.52 -9.24 25.69
CA GLY A 134 4.02 -8.18 24.80
C GLY A 134 2.60 -8.42 24.29
N THR A 135 2.25 -9.66 23.96
CA THR A 135 0.90 -10.05 23.53
C THR A 135 -0.11 -9.91 24.67
N VAL A 136 0.25 -10.30 25.90
CA VAL A 136 -0.60 -10.08 27.09
C VAL A 136 -0.86 -8.59 27.30
N VAL A 137 0.19 -7.78 27.26
CA VAL A 137 0.09 -6.32 27.42
C VAL A 137 -0.77 -5.69 26.33
N ALA A 138 -0.59 -6.11 25.07
CA ALA A 138 -1.37 -5.60 23.94
C ALA A 138 -2.87 -5.93 24.09
N LEU A 139 -3.21 -7.18 24.42
CA LEU A 139 -4.61 -7.59 24.62
C LEU A 139 -5.23 -6.94 25.86
N ALA A 140 -4.47 -6.84 26.96
CA ALA A 140 -4.91 -6.12 28.14
C ALA A 140 -5.17 -4.64 27.83
N ALA A 141 -4.31 -4.00 27.04
CA ALA A 141 -4.54 -2.63 26.59
C ALA A 141 -5.81 -2.49 25.74
N CYS A 142 -6.11 -3.44 24.84
CA CYS A 142 -7.39 -3.45 24.13
C CYS A 142 -8.60 -3.53 25.07
N GLY A 143 -8.50 -4.33 26.12
CA GLY A 143 -9.52 -4.43 27.17
C GLY A 143 -9.66 -3.15 28.00
N LEU A 144 -8.53 -2.63 28.49
CA LEU A 144 -8.45 -1.36 29.23
C LEU A 144 -9.04 -0.21 28.42
N LEU A 145 -8.96 -0.21 27.08
CA LEU A 145 -9.59 0.82 26.25
C LEU A 145 -11.10 0.65 26.03
N GLY A 146 -11.74 -0.35 26.67
CA GLY A 146 -13.14 -0.68 26.44
C GLY A 146 -13.42 -1.34 25.09
N MET A 147 -12.37 -1.79 24.38
CA MET A 147 -12.45 -2.31 23.01
C MET A 147 -12.32 -3.82 22.91
N TRP A 148 -12.56 -4.55 24.01
CA TRP A 148 -12.44 -6.01 24.03
C TRP A 148 -13.34 -6.70 23.00
N VAL A 149 -14.65 -6.42 23.03
CA VAL A 149 -15.63 -7.05 22.13
C VAL A 149 -15.34 -6.71 20.65
N PRO A 150 -15.13 -5.43 20.26
CA PRO A 150 -14.70 -5.08 18.92
C PRO A 150 -13.41 -5.80 18.48
N THR A 151 -12.44 -5.96 19.39
CA THR A 151 -11.18 -6.67 19.11
C THR A 151 -11.44 -8.14 18.80
N MET A 152 -12.31 -8.82 19.56
CA MET A 152 -12.64 -10.22 19.32
C MET A 152 -13.39 -10.43 17.99
N GLN A 153 -14.30 -9.51 17.64
CA GLN A 153 -15.00 -9.53 16.35
C GLN A 153 -14.02 -9.38 15.18
N THR A 154 -13.10 -8.42 15.27
CA THR A 154 -12.06 -8.24 14.24
C THR A 154 -11.14 -9.45 14.15
N LEU A 155 -10.69 -10.01 15.29
CA LEU A 155 -9.88 -11.23 15.31
C LEU A 155 -10.59 -12.42 14.66
N ALA A 156 -11.89 -12.61 14.93
CA ALA A 156 -12.66 -13.70 14.35
C ALA A 156 -12.80 -13.56 12.83
N LEU A 157 -13.13 -12.35 12.35
CA LEU A 157 -13.21 -12.05 10.92
C LEU A 157 -11.85 -12.27 10.24
N MET A 158 -10.78 -11.78 10.86
CA MET A 158 -9.42 -11.94 10.35
C MET A 158 -8.98 -13.39 10.30
N ALA A 159 -9.25 -14.19 11.32
CA ALA A 159 -8.84 -15.59 11.34
C ALA A 159 -9.39 -16.35 10.12
N VAL A 160 -10.67 -16.15 9.82
CA VAL A 160 -11.33 -16.77 8.66
C VAL A 160 -10.82 -16.18 7.34
N ALA A 161 -10.75 -14.85 7.24
CA ALA A 161 -10.32 -14.18 6.02
C ALA A 161 -8.86 -14.49 5.67
N VAL A 162 -7.94 -14.47 6.64
CA VAL A 162 -6.54 -14.84 6.46
C VAL A 162 -6.43 -16.31 6.07
N ALA A 163 -7.12 -17.23 6.76
CA ALA A 163 -7.09 -18.64 6.42
C ALA A 163 -7.53 -18.87 4.96
N ALA A 164 -8.67 -18.29 4.56
CA ALA A 164 -9.16 -18.38 3.18
C ALA A 164 -8.18 -17.74 2.16
N SER A 165 -7.59 -16.59 2.49
CA SER A 165 -6.61 -15.89 1.65
C SER A 165 -5.32 -16.68 1.47
N VAL A 166 -4.82 -17.31 2.54
CA VAL A 166 -3.61 -18.14 2.51
C VAL A 166 -3.87 -19.40 1.71
N ILE A 167 -5.02 -20.05 1.90
CA ILE A 167 -5.40 -21.24 1.12
C ILE A 167 -5.47 -20.89 -0.37
N LEU A 168 -6.28 -19.90 -0.74
CA LEU A 168 -6.43 -19.47 -2.14
C LEU A 168 -5.09 -19.02 -2.73
N GLY A 169 -4.37 -18.15 -2.03
CA GLY A 169 -3.09 -17.62 -2.45
C GLY A 169 -2.03 -18.70 -2.61
N ALA A 170 -1.92 -19.64 -1.68
CA ALA A 170 -0.97 -20.76 -1.77
C ALA A 170 -1.28 -21.68 -2.96
N PHE A 171 -2.56 -21.96 -3.23
CA PHE A 171 -2.95 -22.74 -4.42
C PHE A 171 -2.61 -22.03 -5.73
N LEU A 172 -2.96 -20.75 -5.86
CA LEU A 172 -2.63 -19.94 -7.04
C LEU A 172 -1.11 -19.81 -7.21
N GLY A 173 -0.39 -19.61 -6.10
CA GLY A 173 1.06 -19.50 -6.07
C GLY A 173 1.78 -20.80 -6.41
N LEU A 174 1.27 -21.93 -5.94
CA LEU A 174 1.78 -23.26 -6.31
C LEU A 174 1.58 -23.50 -7.81
N ALA A 175 0.39 -23.22 -8.33
CA ALA A 175 0.09 -23.35 -9.75
C ALA A 175 0.99 -22.45 -10.62
N ALA A 176 1.23 -21.20 -10.21
CA ALA A 176 2.13 -20.28 -10.89
C ALA A 176 3.62 -20.64 -10.71
N GLY A 177 4.01 -21.20 -9.57
CA GLY A 177 5.38 -21.62 -9.28
C GLY A 177 5.83 -22.82 -10.11
N LEU A 178 4.90 -23.74 -10.40
CA LEU A 178 5.15 -24.93 -11.22
C LEU A 178 4.89 -24.67 -12.72
N SER A 179 3.95 -23.77 -13.02
CA SER A 179 3.47 -23.26 -14.31
C SER A 179 4.11 -22.02 -14.95
N ASP A 180 4.96 -22.08 -15.98
CA ASP A 180 5.35 -20.86 -16.75
C ASP A 180 4.19 -20.22 -17.52
N ARG A 181 3.24 -21.04 -17.99
CA ARG A 181 2.02 -20.54 -18.64
C ARG A 181 1.11 -19.92 -17.58
N THR A 182 0.90 -20.64 -16.48
CA THR A 182 0.06 -20.18 -15.36
C THR A 182 0.59 -18.88 -14.74
N PHE A 183 1.90 -18.75 -14.55
CA PHE A 183 2.53 -17.53 -14.04
C PHE A 183 2.26 -16.32 -14.94
N ARG A 184 2.37 -16.48 -16.27
CA ARG A 184 2.11 -15.40 -17.23
C ARG A 184 0.64 -14.96 -17.24
N ILE A 185 -0.29 -15.89 -17.02
CA ILE A 185 -1.73 -15.61 -16.98
C ILE A 185 -2.15 -14.98 -15.65
N LEU A 186 -1.67 -15.52 -14.52
CA LEU A 186 -2.07 -15.03 -13.19
C LEU A 186 -1.43 -13.69 -12.83
N ARG A 187 -0.22 -13.40 -13.32
CA ARG A 187 0.50 -12.18 -12.94
C ARG A 187 -0.30 -10.88 -13.16
N PRO A 188 -0.90 -10.62 -14.33
CA PRO A 188 -1.73 -9.44 -14.53
C PRO A 188 -2.95 -9.39 -13.60
N VAL A 189 -3.60 -10.53 -13.35
CA VAL A 189 -4.77 -10.61 -12.45
C VAL A 189 -4.36 -10.22 -11.03
N LEU A 190 -3.27 -10.80 -10.52
CA LEU A 190 -2.72 -10.49 -9.21
C LEU A 190 -2.19 -9.05 -9.13
N ASP A 191 -1.71 -8.46 -10.23
CA ASP A 191 -1.27 -7.05 -10.30
C ASP A 191 -2.49 -6.14 -10.15
N THR A 192 -3.55 -6.40 -10.91
CA THR A 192 -4.80 -5.64 -10.86
C THR A 192 -5.47 -5.71 -9.49
N MET A 193 -5.54 -6.90 -8.87
CA MET A 193 -6.13 -7.07 -7.52
C MET A 193 -5.41 -6.25 -6.44
N GLN A 194 -4.12 -5.95 -6.60
CA GLN A 194 -3.34 -5.18 -5.63
C GLN A 194 -3.37 -3.67 -5.88
N VAL A 195 -3.64 -3.25 -7.12
CA VAL A 195 -3.66 -1.84 -7.51
C VAL A 195 -5.07 -1.25 -7.46
N LEU A 196 -6.11 -2.08 -7.63
CA LEU A 196 -7.50 -1.64 -7.50
C LEU A 196 -7.77 -1.08 -6.09
N PRO A 197 -8.33 0.15 -5.99
CA PRO A 197 -8.74 0.69 -4.69
C PRO A 197 -9.78 -0.19 -4.02
N ALA A 198 -9.72 -0.29 -2.70
CA ALA A 198 -10.61 -1.14 -1.92
C ALA A 198 -12.09 -0.92 -2.24
N PHE A 199 -12.52 0.34 -2.28
CA PHE A 199 -13.91 0.70 -2.55
C PHE A 199 -14.39 0.29 -3.95
N ALA A 200 -13.50 0.20 -4.95
CA ALA A 200 -13.86 -0.14 -6.32
C ALA A 200 -14.33 -1.59 -6.45
N TYR A 201 -13.70 -2.53 -5.74
CA TYR A 201 -14.12 -3.93 -5.76
C TYR A 201 -15.08 -4.30 -4.61
N LEU A 202 -15.19 -3.46 -3.56
CA LEU A 202 -16.17 -3.68 -2.50
C LEU A 202 -17.60 -3.68 -3.04
N LEU A 203 -17.93 -2.78 -3.97
CA LEU A 203 -19.28 -2.65 -4.50
C LEU A 203 -19.78 -3.93 -5.24
N PRO A 204 -19.04 -4.50 -6.21
CA PRO A 204 -19.43 -5.79 -6.81
C PRO A 204 -19.63 -6.90 -5.77
N VAL A 205 -18.77 -6.95 -4.74
CA VAL A 205 -18.86 -7.98 -3.69
C VAL A 205 -20.11 -7.76 -2.84
N VAL A 206 -20.44 -6.52 -2.48
CA VAL A 206 -21.66 -6.19 -1.73
C VAL A 206 -22.92 -6.46 -2.54
N LEU A 207 -22.93 -6.17 -3.85
CA LEU A 207 -24.07 -6.48 -4.71
C LEU A 207 -24.36 -7.98 -4.74
N ILE A 208 -23.31 -8.81 -4.85
CA ILE A 208 -23.46 -10.27 -4.94
C ILE A 208 -23.79 -10.91 -3.59
N PHE A 209 -23.09 -10.51 -2.51
CA PHE A 209 -23.15 -11.19 -1.21
C PHE A 209 -23.96 -10.45 -0.15
N GLY A 210 -24.44 -9.25 -0.45
CA GLY A 210 -25.12 -8.36 0.51
C GLY A 210 -24.16 -7.64 1.46
N ILE A 211 -24.71 -6.75 2.26
CA ILE A 211 -24.00 -6.03 3.32
C ILE A 211 -23.72 -6.98 4.50
N GLY A 212 -22.54 -6.90 5.09
CA GLY A 212 -22.17 -7.64 6.30
C GLY A 212 -20.95 -8.55 6.15
N VAL A 213 -20.89 -9.58 7.01
CA VAL A 213 -19.71 -10.45 7.19
C VAL A 213 -19.28 -11.19 5.92
N PRO A 214 -20.18 -11.77 5.09
CA PRO A 214 -19.79 -12.43 3.84
C PRO A 214 -18.98 -11.54 2.91
N ALA A 215 -19.52 -10.36 2.57
CA ALA A 215 -18.87 -9.42 1.67
C ALA A 215 -17.54 -8.92 2.26
N ALA A 216 -17.48 -8.66 3.56
CA ALA A 216 -16.26 -8.23 4.24
C ALA A 216 -15.12 -9.26 4.16
N VAL A 217 -15.41 -10.53 4.45
CA VAL A 217 -14.42 -11.61 4.37
C VAL A 217 -13.98 -11.82 2.92
N LEU A 218 -14.91 -11.86 1.97
CA LEU A 218 -14.59 -12.12 0.56
C LEU A 218 -13.80 -10.97 -0.07
N ALA A 219 -14.17 -9.72 0.21
CA ALA A 219 -13.40 -8.55 -0.21
C ALA A 219 -11.98 -8.57 0.40
N THR A 220 -11.86 -9.01 1.66
CA THR A 220 -10.56 -9.22 2.32
C THR A 220 -9.74 -10.31 1.63
N VAL A 221 -10.36 -11.41 1.21
CA VAL A 221 -9.68 -12.49 0.47
C VAL A 221 -9.15 -12.02 -0.87
N VAL A 222 -9.95 -11.26 -1.63
CA VAL A 222 -9.52 -10.65 -2.89
C VAL A 222 -8.32 -9.74 -2.69
N TYR A 223 -8.31 -8.94 -1.61
CA TYR A 223 -7.20 -8.03 -1.33
C TYR A 223 -5.93 -8.72 -0.82
N ALA A 224 -6.07 -9.74 0.02
CA ALA A 224 -4.98 -10.30 0.80
C ALA A 224 -4.39 -11.61 0.23
N ALA A 225 -5.04 -12.28 -0.73
CA ALA A 225 -4.51 -13.47 -1.40
C ALA A 225 -3.30 -13.20 -2.34
N PRO A 226 -3.20 -12.07 -3.07
CA PRO A 226 -2.13 -11.88 -4.05
C PRO A 226 -0.69 -11.93 -3.52
N PRO A 227 -0.34 -11.35 -2.34
CA PRO A 227 1.01 -11.50 -1.77
C PRO A 227 1.40 -12.95 -1.55
N MET A 228 0.50 -13.77 -0.99
CA MET A 228 0.75 -15.19 -0.77
C MET A 228 0.97 -15.92 -2.09
N ALA A 229 0.16 -15.64 -3.12
CA ALA A 229 0.34 -16.24 -4.44
C ALA A 229 1.68 -15.88 -5.07
N ARG A 230 2.07 -14.60 -5.02
CA ARG A 230 3.34 -14.12 -5.60
C ARG A 230 4.54 -14.70 -4.90
N LEU A 231 4.59 -14.61 -3.57
CA LEU A 231 5.75 -15.03 -2.80
C LEU A 231 5.92 -16.54 -2.80
N THR A 232 4.82 -17.29 -2.83
CA THR A 232 4.83 -18.74 -3.09
C THR A 232 5.42 -19.05 -4.46
N ALA A 233 4.91 -18.42 -5.52
CA ALA A 233 5.40 -18.65 -6.88
C ALA A 233 6.88 -18.29 -7.02
N LEU A 234 7.30 -17.18 -6.42
CA LEU A 234 8.69 -16.71 -6.43
C LEU A 234 9.60 -17.69 -5.69
N GLY A 235 9.26 -18.07 -4.46
CA GLY A 235 10.06 -19.01 -3.67
C GLY A 235 10.24 -20.36 -4.33
N LEU A 236 9.21 -20.88 -5.01
CA LEU A 236 9.29 -22.14 -5.76
C LEU A 236 10.17 -22.05 -7.02
N ARG A 237 10.22 -20.87 -7.65
CA ARG A 237 10.99 -20.61 -8.88
C ARG A 237 12.44 -20.24 -8.62
N GLU A 238 12.72 -19.60 -7.49
CA GLU A 238 14.07 -19.18 -7.06
C GLU A 238 14.80 -20.27 -6.25
N ALA A 239 14.16 -21.41 -5.99
CA ALA A 239 14.80 -22.55 -5.32
C ALA A 239 16.10 -22.97 -6.05
N ASP A 240 17.11 -23.34 -5.25
CA ASP A 240 18.46 -23.65 -5.74
C ASP A 240 18.42 -24.72 -6.84
N LYS A 241 18.94 -24.36 -8.02
CA LYS A 241 18.93 -25.24 -9.19
C LYS A 241 19.79 -26.47 -8.99
N GLY A 242 20.95 -26.33 -8.35
CA GLY A 242 21.86 -27.45 -8.08
C GLY A 242 21.23 -28.49 -7.16
N VAL A 243 20.51 -28.06 -6.12
CA VAL A 243 19.74 -28.98 -5.25
C VAL A 243 18.64 -29.68 -6.04
N LEU A 244 17.94 -28.98 -6.94
CA LEU A 244 16.88 -29.58 -7.74
C LEU A 244 17.41 -30.59 -8.77
N GLU A 245 18.56 -30.31 -9.39
CA GLU A 245 19.26 -31.22 -10.32
C GLU A 245 19.81 -32.46 -9.58
N ALA A 246 20.32 -32.29 -8.36
CA ALA A 246 20.77 -33.41 -7.52
C ALA A 246 19.60 -34.33 -7.14
N VAL A 247 18.48 -33.76 -6.68
CA VAL A 247 17.26 -34.52 -6.33
C VAL A 247 16.66 -35.22 -7.55
N GLU A 248 16.73 -34.61 -8.73
CA GLU A 248 16.36 -35.22 -10.01
C GLU A 248 17.27 -36.39 -10.39
N SER A 249 18.58 -36.24 -10.22
CA SER A 249 19.56 -37.30 -10.48
C SER A 249 19.38 -38.51 -9.56
N LEU A 250 18.83 -38.31 -8.36
CA LEU A 250 18.45 -39.37 -7.42
C LEU A 250 17.11 -40.07 -7.78
N GLY A 251 16.49 -39.74 -8.92
CA GLY A 251 15.25 -40.37 -9.40
C GLY A 251 13.98 -39.87 -8.71
N ALA A 252 14.01 -38.72 -8.03
CA ALA A 252 12.83 -38.20 -7.34
C ALA A 252 11.74 -37.76 -8.33
N THR A 253 10.53 -38.29 -8.14
CA THR A 253 9.33 -37.89 -8.88
C THR A 253 8.99 -36.41 -8.65
N ALA A 254 8.18 -35.80 -9.54
CA ALA A 254 7.76 -34.40 -9.38
C ALA A 254 7.08 -34.11 -8.03
N ARG A 255 6.29 -35.07 -7.52
CA ARG A 255 5.64 -34.98 -6.21
C ARG A 255 6.67 -35.05 -5.07
N GLN A 256 7.61 -36.00 -5.14
CA GLN A 256 8.70 -36.07 -4.16
C GLN A 256 9.52 -34.78 -4.18
N ARG A 257 10.00 -34.34 -5.35
CA ARG A 257 10.76 -33.09 -5.54
C ARG A 257 10.03 -31.86 -4.99
N LEU A 258 8.69 -31.80 -5.14
CA LEU A 258 7.89 -30.72 -4.57
C LEU A 258 7.95 -30.70 -3.04
N PHE A 259 7.67 -31.84 -2.41
CA PHE A 259 7.56 -31.93 -0.95
C PHE A 259 8.91 -32.03 -0.21
N THR A 260 9.94 -32.62 -0.83
CA THR A 260 11.25 -32.83 -0.18
C THR A 260 12.28 -31.74 -0.50
N ALA A 261 12.13 -31.00 -1.60
CA ALA A 261 13.09 -29.97 -2.01
C ALA A 261 12.44 -28.58 -2.17
N ARG A 262 11.48 -28.42 -3.10
CA ARG A 262 10.96 -27.09 -3.47
C ARG A 262 10.24 -26.38 -2.32
N LEU A 263 9.29 -27.04 -1.65
CA LEU A 263 8.56 -26.43 -0.53
C LEU A 263 9.47 -26.12 0.67
N PRO A 264 10.37 -27.03 1.10
CA PRO A 264 11.35 -26.72 2.14
C PRO A 264 12.26 -25.52 1.81
N LEU A 265 12.76 -25.43 0.57
CA LEU A 265 13.60 -24.31 0.14
C LEU A 265 12.82 -22.98 0.08
N ALA A 266 11.55 -23.03 -0.32
CA ALA A 266 10.67 -21.86 -0.42
C ALA A 266 10.07 -21.42 0.93
N ARG A 267 10.34 -22.12 2.05
CA ARG A 267 9.66 -21.90 3.34
C ARG A 267 9.72 -20.45 3.83
N LYS A 268 10.84 -19.76 3.62
CA LYS A 268 11.03 -18.36 4.06
C LYS A 268 10.12 -17.42 3.28
N GLN A 269 10.01 -17.63 1.97
CA GLN A 269 9.13 -16.86 1.09
C GLN A 269 7.65 -17.15 1.37
N LEU A 270 7.29 -18.41 1.68
CA LEU A 270 5.93 -18.76 2.11
C LEU A 270 5.54 -18.04 3.41
N LEU A 271 6.43 -18.03 4.40
CA LEU A 271 6.19 -17.35 5.69
C LEU A 271 6.14 -15.83 5.53
N LEU A 272 6.96 -15.26 4.64
CA LEU A 272 6.83 -13.86 4.25
C LEU A 272 5.48 -13.59 3.58
N GLY A 273 5.02 -14.49 2.71
CA GLY A 273 3.70 -14.44 2.07
C GLY A 273 2.56 -14.41 3.08
N LEU A 274 2.60 -15.33 4.05
CA LEU A 274 1.66 -15.37 5.16
C LEU A 274 1.65 -14.05 5.94
N ASN A 275 2.82 -13.50 6.29
CA ASN A 275 2.89 -12.24 7.02
C ASN A 275 2.25 -11.10 6.22
N GLN A 276 2.55 -10.98 4.92
CA GLN A 276 1.95 -9.94 4.07
C GLN A 276 0.44 -10.11 3.93
N THR A 277 -0.05 -11.34 3.82
CA THR A 277 -1.50 -11.62 3.79
C THR A 277 -2.18 -11.21 5.09
N ILE A 278 -1.58 -11.48 6.25
CA ILE A 278 -2.12 -11.02 7.54
C ILE A 278 -2.19 -9.50 7.61
N MET A 279 -1.11 -8.82 7.22
CA MET A 279 -1.04 -7.35 7.27
C MET A 279 -2.05 -6.69 6.32
N MET A 280 -2.18 -7.21 5.09
CA MET A 280 -3.18 -6.72 4.14
C MET A 280 -4.61 -7.02 4.60
N ALA A 281 -4.85 -8.20 5.18
CA ALA A 281 -6.16 -8.56 5.70
C ALA A 281 -6.59 -7.66 6.86
N LEU A 282 -5.66 -7.31 7.78
CA LEU A 282 -5.95 -6.39 8.87
C LEU A 282 -6.29 -4.99 8.35
N SER A 283 -5.53 -4.47 7.38
CA SER A 283 -5.83 -3.18 6.75
C SER A 283 -7.21 -3.19 6.10
N MET A 284 -7.56 -4.27 5.41
CA MET A 284 -8.84 -4.40 4.74
C MET A 284 -10.01 -4.60 5.71
N ALA A 285 -9.80 -5.27 6.85
CA ALA A 285 -10.84 -5.43 7.87
C ALA A 285 -11.38 -4.09 8.39
N VAL A 286 -10.54 -3.05 8.42
CA VAL A 286 -10.97 -1.69 8.77
C VAL A 286 -11.83 -1.08 7.65
N ILE A 287 -11.41 -1.20 6.39
CA ILE A 287 -12.18 -0.68 5.24
C ILE A 287 -13.50 -1.43 5.06
N ALA A 288 -13.50 -2.74 5.28
CA ALA A 288 -14.67 -3.58 5.20
C ALA A 288 -15.75 -3.25 6.25
N SER A 289 -15.42 -2.47 7.29
CA SER A 289 -16.45 -1.98 8.23
C SER A 289 -17.46 -1.03 7.60
N VAL A 290 -17.07 -0.30 6.55
CA VAL A 290 -17.97 0.59 5.79
C VAL A 290 -19.15 -0.18 5.18
N ILE A 291 -18.99 -1.48 4.96
CA ILE A 291 -20.04 -2.37 4.42
C ILE A 291 -20.68 -3.26 5.49
N GLY A 292 -20.67 -2.80 6.76
CA GLY A 292 -21.41 -3.43 7.86
C GLY A 292 -20.68 -4.57 8.56
N ALA A 293 -19.35 -4.68 8.44
CA ALA A 293 -18.57 -5.61 9.23
C ALA A 293 -18.36 -5.09 10.66
N ALA A 294 -18.83 -5.83 11.66
CA ALA A 294 -18.63 -5.48 13.06
C ALA A 294 -17.14 -5.60 13.48
N GLY A 295 -16.76 -4.82 14.50
CA GLY A 295 -15.44 -4.88 15.12
C GLY A 295 -14.79 -3.52 15.29
N LEU A 296 -13.46 -3.50 15.42
CA LEU A 296 -12.69 -2.26 15.59
C LEU A 296 -12.85 -1.29 14.42
N GLY A 297 -12.94 -1.81 13.20
CA GLY A 297 -13.17 -0.98 12.00
C GLY A 297 -14.45 -0.16 12.09
N ASP A 298 -15.55 -0.78 12.55
CA ASP A 298 -16.85 -0.13 12.70
C ASP A 298 -16.78 1.04 13.69
N ARG A 299 -16.06 0.87 14.81
CA ARG A 299 -15.82 1.95 15.78
C ARG A 299 -15.02 3.10 15.18
N VAL A 300 -14.00 2.80 14.36
CA VAL A 300 -13.24 3.84 13.63
C VAL A 300 -14.12 4.55 12.60
N TYR A 301 -14.96 3.82 11.87
CA TYR A 301 -15.85 4.40 10.87
C TYR A 301 -16.90 5.32 11.49
N GLN A 302 -17.52 4.90 12.59
CA GLN A 302 -18.46 5.73 13.35
C GLN A 302 -17.78 7.00 13.88
N ALA A 303 -16.57 6.88 14.43
CA ALA A 303 -15.78 8.01 14.89
C ALA A 303 -15.39 8.96 13.74
N LEU A 304 -15.18 8.45 12.53
CA LEU A 304 -14.98 9.29 11.33
C LEU A 304 -16.23 10.06 10.96
N ALA A 305 -17.38 9.38 10.95
CA ALA A 305 -18.66 10.00 10.60
C ALA A 305 -19.06 11.11 11.59
N SER A 306 -18.71 10.99 12.87
CA SER A 306 -18.95 12.01 13.90
C SER A 306 -17.77 12.97 14.13
N VAL A 307 -16.65 12.80 13.42
CA VAL A 307 -15.39 13.53 13.61
C VAL A 307 -14.90 13.49 15.09
N ASP A 308 -15.06 12.34 15.75
CA ASP A 308 -14.64 12.11 17.13
C ASP A 308 -13.22 11.51 17.19
N VAL A 309 -12.23 12.37 17.39
CA VAL A 309 -10.80 11.96 17.43
C VAL A 309 -10.51 11.03 18.62
N GLY A 310 -11.16 11.24 19.76
CA GLY A 310 -10.97 10.46 20.97
C GLY A 310 -11.43 9.02 20.80
N GLN A 311 -12.63 8.81 20.25
CA GLN A 311 -13.15 7.48 19.94
C GLN A 311 -12.35 6.83 18.81
N ALA A 312 -11.92 7.62 17.82
CA ALA A 312 -11.05 7.14 16.76
C ALA A 312 -9.73 6.58 17.29
N LEU A 313 -9.09 7.28 18.23
CA LEU A 313 -7.84 6.84 18.83
C LEU A 313 -8.06 5.62 19.73
N ALA A 314 -9.14 5.60 20.52
CA ALA A 314 -9.53 4.46 21.35
C ALA A 314 -9.76 3.19 20.52
N ALA A 315 -10.32 3.31 19.31
CA ALA A 315 -10.51 2.21 18.37
C ALA A 315 -9.24 1.88 17.55
N GLY A 316 -8.48 2.90 17.16
CA GLY A 316 -7.29 2.80 16.32
C GLY A 316 -6.10 2.15 17.03
N LEU A 317 -5.90 2.43 18.32
CA LEU A 317 -4.79 1.89 19.08
C LEU A 317 -4.85 0.34 19.21
N PRO A 318 -6.00 -0.30 19.53
CA PRO A 318 -6.16 -1.75 19.44
C PRO A 318 -5.81 -2.35 18.07
N ILE A 319 -6.16 -1.66 16.97
CA ILE A 319 -5.82 -2.13 15.62
C ILE A 319 -4.30 -2.16 15.43
N VAL A 320 -3.60 -1.10 15.85
CA VAL A 320 -2.13 -1.03 15.81
C VAL A 320 -1.49 -2.11 16.69
N LEU A 321 -1.97 -2.27 17.92
CA LEU A 321 -1.46 -3.28 18.83
C LEU A 321 -1.64 -4.68 18.27
N MET A 322 -2.78 -4.96 17.65
CA MET A 322 -3.04 -6.23 16.97
C MET A 322 -2.10 -6.43 15.77
N ALA A 323 -1.90 -5.38 14.95
CA ALA A 323 -0.96 -5.40 13.84
C ALA A 323 0.44 -5.79 14.30
N ILE A 324 0.94 -5.14 15.35
CA ILE A 324 2.27 -5.37 15.90
C ILE A 324 2.38 -6.79 16.45
N VAL A 325 1.39 -7.25 17.23
CA VAL A 325 1.42 -8.62 17.78
C VAL A 325 1.46 -9.65 16.65
N LEU A 326 0.57 -9.53 15.67
CA LEU A 326 0.48 -10.48 14.56
C LEU A 326 1.73 -10.48 13.68
N ASP A 327 2.26 -9.30 13.33
CA ASP A 327 3.50 -9.16 12.56
C ASP A 327 4.68 -9.81 13.29
N ARG A 328 4.86 -9.49 14.58
CA ARG A 328 6.00 -10.00 15.36
C ARG A 328 5.91 -11.51 15.58
N VAL A 329 4.72 -12.04 15.84
CA VAL A 329 4.51 -13.49 16.05
C VAL A 329 4.79 -14.26 14.75
N THR A 330 4.24 -13.80 13.63
CA THR A 330 4.43 -14.46 12.32
C THR A 330 5.87 -14.32 11.81
N ALA A 331 6.51 -13.16 11.96
CA ALA A 331 7.90 -12.96 11.57
C ALA A 331 8.86 -13.84 12.37
N ALA A 332 8.66 -13.97 13.69
CA ALA A 332 9.47 -14.82 14.53
C ALA A 332 9.38 -16.30 14.13
N ALA A 333 8.18 -16.78 13.79
CA ALA A 333 7.97 -18.13 13.26
C ALA A 333 8.74 -18.39 11.94
N GLY A 334 8.99 -17.33 11.15
CA GLY A 334 9.73 -17.40 9.89
C GLY A 334 11.26 -17.46 9.97
N SER A 335 11.84 -16.91 11.03
CA SER A 335 13.29 -16.68 11.18
C SER A 335 14.11 -17.91 11.64
N GLY A 336 13.56 -19.12 11.51
CA GLY A 336 13.98 -20.35 12.19
C GLY A 336 15.47 -20.72 12.22
N ASP A 337 16.20 -20.13 13.18
CA ASP A 337 17.47 -20.62 13.76
C ASP A 337 17.26 -21.37 15.10
N ARG A 338 16.02 -21.78 15.43
CA ARG A 338 15.71 -22.45 16.70
C ARG A 338 15.49 -23.95 16.52
N GLU A 339 16.29 -24.70 17.27
CA GLU A 339 16.53 -26.15 17.22
C GLU A 339 15.27 -27.03 17.11
N GLN A 340 15.39 -28.05 16.27
CA GLN A 340 14.44 -29.14 16.00
C GLN A 340 14.20 -30.13 17.18
N GLY A 341 14.37 -29.70 18.43
CA GLY A 341 14.33 -30.57 19.62
C GLY A 341 13.23 -30.27 20.65
N ARG A 342 12.21 -29.46 20.33
CA ARG A 342 11.24 -29.01 21.35
C ARG A 342 10.18 -30.06 21.63
N SER A 343 10.24 -30.68 22.81
CA SER A 343 9.29 -31.69 23.27
C SER A 343 7.83 -31.19 23.22
N TRP A 344 6.89 -32.11 22.96
CA TRP A 344 5.45 -31.83 22.90
C TRP A 344 4.84 -31.54 24.29
N LEU A 345 5.47 -32.06 25.35
CA LEU A 345 5.05 -31.93 26.75
C LEU A 345 4.79 -30.46 27.19
N PRO A 346 5.70 -29.49 27.01
CA PRO A 346 5.44 -28.09 27.36
C PRO A 346 4.33 -27.44 26.53
N ALA A 347 4.00 -27.98 25.34
CA ALA A 347 2.84 -27.50 24.58
C ALA A 347 1.54 -28.01 25.19
N ALA A 348 1.47 -29.31 25.51
CA ALA A 348 0.32 -29.92 26.15
C ALA A 348 0.02 -29.29 27.53
N LEU A 349 1.05 -29.09 28.36
CA LEU A 349 0.91 -28.40 29.64
C LEU A 349 0.44 -26.95 29.47
N GLY A 350 0.93 -26.24 28.46
CA GLY A 350 0.47 -24.90 28.14
C GLY A 350 -1.01 -24.86 27.75
N VAL A 351 -1.47 -25.81 26.92
CA VAL A 351 -2.89 -25.91 26.52
C VAL A 351 -3.76 -26.23 27.74
N LEU A 352 -3.33 -27.13 28.62
CA LEU A 352 -4.03 -27.42 29.87
C LEU A 352 -4.11 -26.19 30.78
N ALA A 353 -3.04 -25.39 30.87
CA ALA A 353 -3.05 -24.14 31.63
C ALA A 353 -4.03 -23.12 31.04
N VAL A 354 -4.08 -22.97 29.71
CA VAL A 354 -5.08 -22.12 29.05
C VAL A 354 -6.50 -22.59 29.36
N ALA A 355 -6.76 -23.90 29.27
CA ALA A 355 -8.06 -24.48 29.59
C ALA A 355 -8.44 -24.25 31.06
N ALA A 356 -7.50 -24.45 31.99
CA ALA A 356 -7.71 -24.21 33.41
C ALA A 356 -8.04 -22.74 33.70
N VAL A 357 -7.32 -21.79 33.09
CA VAL A 357 -7.59 -20.35 33.21
C VAL A 357 -8.96 -20.02 32.66
N ALA A 358 -9.30 -20.49 31.46
CA ALA A 358 -10.59 -20.26 30.84
C ALA A 358 -11.75 -20.76 31.70
N VAL A 359 -11.64 -21.99 32.23
CA VAL A 359 -12.64 -22.59 33.13
C VAL A 359 -12.75 -21.81 34.43
N ALA A 360 -11.63 -21.44 35.06
CA ALA A 360 -11.62 -20.66 36.29
C ALA A 360 -12.31 -19.30 36.11
N THR A 361 -12.02 -18.57 35.04
CA THR A 361 -12.67 -17.27 34.77
C THR A 361 -14.15 -17.41 34.42
N ARG A 362 -14.53 -18.52 33.78
CA ARG A 362 -15.93 -18.82 33.50
C ARG A 362 -16.70 -19.10 34.78
N LEU A 363 -16.14 -19.88 35.70
CA LEU A 363 -16.75 -20.15 37.01
C LEU A 363 -16.85 -18.87 37.85
N ALA A 364 -15.92 -17.92 37.68
CA ALA A 364 -15.96 -16.61 38.33
C ALA A 364 -16.95 -15.61 37.67
N GLY A 365 -17.66 -15.99 36.60
CA GLY A 365 -18.61 -15.11 35.89
C GLY A 365 -17.95 -13.97 35.10
N SER A 366 -16.63 -13.97 34.92
CA SER A 366 -15.87 -12.88 34.27
C SER A 366 -15.46 -13.28 32.84
N LEU A 367 -16.45 -13.58 31.99
CA LEU A 367 -16.18 -13.94 30.59
C LEU A 367 -15.80 -12.71 29.75
N LEU A 368 -16.45 -11.58 29.99
CA LEU A 368 -16.15 -10.31 29.34
C LEU A 368 -15.13 -9.52 30.14
N TRP A 369 -14.44 -8.60 29.47
CA TRP A 369 -13.56 -7.67 30.13
C TRP A 369 -14.33 -6.86 31.19
N PRO A 370 -13.84 -6.75 32.44
CA PRO A 370 -14.53 -5.98 33.47
C PRO A 370 -14.63 -4.49 33.09
N GLU A 371 -15.85 -3.97 33.00
CA GLU A 371 -16.06 -2.54 32.67
C GLU A 371 -15.44 -1.61 33.72
N ALA A 372 -15.38 -2.02 34.99
CA ALA A 372 -14.70 -1.25 36.03
C ALA A 372 -13.18 -1.07 35.80
N TRP A 373 -12.57 -1.86 34.91
CA TRP A 373 -11.15 -1.74 34.55
C TRP A 373 -10.95 -0.90 33.28
N SER A 374 -12.03 -0.55 32.56
CA SER A 374 -11.88 0.26 31.35
C SER A 374 -11.52 1.70 31.71
N ILE A 375 -10.72 2.30 30.85
CA ILE A 375 -10.20 3.66 30.91
C ILE A 375 -10.69 4.35 29.65
N GLU A 376 -11.60 5.31 29.84
CA GLU A 376 -12.10 6.14 28.74
C GLU A 376 -11.07 7.22 28.39
N ILE A 377 -10.24 6.96 27.39
CA ILE A 377 -9.28 7.95 26.90
C ILE A 377 -9.95 9.04 26.03
N ALA A 378 -11.10 8.73 25.44
CA ALA A 378 -11.76 9.60 24.47
C ALA A 378 -12.08 11.00 25.01
N PRO A 379 -12.64 11.19 26.23
CA PRO A 379 -12.89 12.53 26.77
C PRO A 379 -11.61 13.37 26.92
N THR A 380 -10.52 12.76 27.37
CA THR A 380 -9.23 13.45 27.55
C THR A 380 -8.64 13.87 26.21
N VAL A 381 -8.68 12.96 25.22
CA VAL A 381 -8.21 13.24 23.86
C VAL A 381 -9.07 14.31 23.20
N ASN A 382 -10.40 14.22 23.30
CA ASN A 382 -11.32 15.21 22.74
C ASN A 382 -11.15 16.59 23.39
N LYS A 383 -10.86 16.65 24.69
CA LYS A 383 -10.50 17.92 25.35
C LYS A 383 -9.20 18.51 24.78
N ALA A 384 -8.18 17.69 24.55
CA ALA A 384 -6.94 18.14 23.93
C ALA A 384 -7.16 18.60 22.48
N VAL A 385 -7.99 17.89 21.73
CA VAL A 385 -8.37 18.26 20.35
C VAL A 385 -9.18 19.54 20.34
N GLY A 386 -10.15 19.71 21.23
CA GLY A 386 -10.90 20.96 21.39
C GLY A 386 -9.96 22.12 21.65
N TRP A 387 -9.01 21.96 22.58
CA TRP A 387 -7.97 22.98 22.80
C TRP A 387 -7.17 23.29 21.54
N MET A 388 -6.76 22.27 20.77
CA MET A 388 -6.04 22.48 19.51
C MET A 388 -6.90 23.18 18.47
N THR A 389 -8.16 22.81 18.30
CA THR A 389 -9.07 23.48 17.37
C THR A 389 -9.30 24.93 17.80
N ASP A 390 -9.51 25.21 19.08
CA ASP A 390 -9.73 26.57 19.57
C ASP A 390 -8.53 27.50 19.36
N HIS A 391 -7.29 26.98 19.44
CA HIS A 391 -6.07 27.79 19.38
C HIS A 391 -5.33 27.73 18.04
N LEU A 392 -5.42 26.61 17.33
CA LEU A 392 -4.68 26.38 16.08
C LEU A 392 -5.54 26.56 14.84
N TYR A 393 -6.88 26.48 14.92
CA TYR A 393 -7.76 26.53 13.75
C TYR A 393 -7.80 27.90 13.07
N SER A 394 -8.08 28.96 13.84
CA SER A 394 -8.19 30.35 13.37
C SER A 394 -7.42 31.36 14.24
N GLY A 395 -6.57 30.87 15.15
CA GLY A 395 -6.09 31.65 16.30
C GLY A 395 -4.58 31.92 16.36
N VAL A 396 -3.78 31.61 15.34
CA VAL A 396 -2.32 31.82 15.41
C VAL A 396 -1.95 33.20 14.85
N PRO A 397 -1.52 34.16 15.69
CA PRO A 397 -1.17 35.50 15.23
C PRO A 397 0.00 35.44 14.23
N VAL A 398 -0.04 36.29 13.20
CA VAL A 398 1.01 36.48 12.17
C VAL A 398 1.11 35.37 11.10
N ILE A 399 0.94 34.09 11.44
CA ILE A 399 1.09 32.98 10.47
C ILE A 399 -0.23 32.36 9.98
N GLY A 400 -1.37 32.71 10.60
CA GLY A 400 -2.67 32.13 10.29
C GLY A 400 -2.84 30.73 10.90
N GLY A 401 -4.08 30.34 11.15
CA GLY A 401 -4.40 29.02 11.67
C GLY A 401 -4.32 27.92 10.61
N THR A 402 -4.63 26.68 10.99
CA THR A 402 -4.69 25.53 10.09
C THR A 402 -5.75 25.70 9.00
N ALA A 403 -6.83 26.44 9.25
CA ALA A 403 -7.83 26.79 8.24
C ALA A 403 -7.26 27.74 7.17
N ASP A 404 -6.51 28.77 7.58
CA ASP A 404 -5.84 29.70 6.67
C ASP A 404 -4.80 28.96 5.83
N TRP A 405 -4.02 28.08 6.46
CA TRP A 405 -3.09 27.20 5.74
C TRP A 405 -3.82 26.34 4.71
N ALA A 406 -4.94 25.71 5.07
CA ALA A 406 -5.71 24.88 4.15
C ALA A 406 -6.25 25.70 2.97
N GLY A 407 -6.71 26.92 3.23
CA GLY A 407 -7.16 27.87 2.20
C GLY A 407 -6.02 28.31 1.27
N HIS A 408 -4.87 28.69 1.82
CA HIS A 408 -3.68 29.07 1.06
C HIS A 408 -3.08 27.90 0.28
N PHE A 409 -3.01 26.70 0.85
CA PHE A 409 -2.57 25.51 0.15
C PHE A 409 -3.52 25.18 -1.02
N THR A 410 -4.83 25.32 -0.81
CA THR A 410 -5.81 25.12 -1.88
C THR A 410 -5.64 26.15 -3.00
N SER A 411 -5.60 27.44 -2.65
CA SER A 411 -5.57 28.53 -3.63
C SER A 411 -4.21 28.73 -4.33
N PHE A 412 -3.09 28.53 -3.62
CA PHE A 412 -1.75 28.77 -4.18
C PHE A 412 -1.04 27.51 -4.69
N VAL A 413 -1.47 26.31 -4.27
CA VAL A 413 -0.85 25.05 -4.70
C VAL A 413 -1.82 24.21 -5.51
N LEU A 414 -2.98 23.85 -4.95
CA LEU A 414 -3.90 22.92 -5.61
C LEU A 414 -4.58 23.55 -6.84
N ASP A 415 -5.14 24.75 -6.71
CA ASP A 415 -5.89 25.40 -7.78
C ASP A 415 -5.02 25.76 -8.99
N PRO A 416 -3.76 26.24 -8.84
CA PRO A 416 -2.88 26.46 -9.99
C PRO A 416 -2.48 25.17 -10.72
N ILE A 417 -2.20 24.08 -9.97
CA ILE A 417 -1.90 22.78 -10.57
C ILE A 417 -3.14 22.27 -11.31
N ARG A 418 -4.30 22.32 -10.66
CA ARG A 418 -5.58 21.91 -11.25
C ARG A 418 -5.90 22.73 -12.49
N SER A 419 -5.85 24.06 -12.40
CA SER A 419 -6.14 24.95 -13.53
C SER A 419 -5.19 24.69 -14.68
N GLY A 420 -3.89 24.50 -14.41
CA GLY A 420 -2.90 24.14 -15.43
C GLY A 420 -3.24 22.82 -16.12
N LEU A 421 -3.57 21.77 -15.36
CA LEU A 421 -3.96 20.47 -15.91
C LEU A 421 -5.25 20.54 -16.73
N THR A 422 -6.24 21.33 -16.30
CA THR A 422 -7.53 21.47 -16.99
C THR A 422 -7.52 22.47 -18.15
N ALA A 423 -6.57 23.41 -18.17
CA ALA A 423 -6.40 24.37 -19.26
C ALA A 423 -5.73 23.74 -20.47
N LEU A 424 -4.86 22.75 -20.25
CA LEU A 424 -4.27 21.96 -21.32
C LEU A 424 -5.35 21.10 -21.99
N PRO A 425 -5.45 21.12 -23.33
CA PRO A 425 -6.29 20.18 -24.04
C PRO A 425 -5.90 18.74 -23.72
N TRP A 426 -6.87 17.82 -23.70
CA TRP A 426 -6.65 16.41 -23.36
C TRP A 426 -5.46 15.78 -24.11
N TYR A 427 -5.29 16.07 -25.41
CA TYR A 427 -4.18 15.56 -26.21
C TYR A 427 -2.82 16.12 -25.78
N ALA A 428 -2.77 17.38 -25.33
CA ALA A 428 -1.54 17.96 -24.80
C ALA A 428 -1.15 17.31 -23.48
N VAL A 429 -2.13 16.98 -22.62
CA VAL A 429 -1.91 16.21 -21.39
C VAL A 429 -1.39 14.81 -21.72
N LEU A 430 -1.97 14.10 -22.71
CA LEU A 430 -1.47 12.80 -23.14
C LEU A 430 -0.03 12.86 -23.64
N LEU A 431 0.30 13.85 -24.46
CA LEU A 431 1.65 14.07 -24.98
C LEU A 431 2.64 14.41 -23.85
N LEU A 432 2.24 15.24 -22.89
CA LEU A 432 3.05 15.58 -21.73
C LEU A 432 3.35 14.34 -20.89
N VAL A 433 2.35 13.53 -20.59
CA VAL A 433 2.51 12.28 -19.83
C VAL A 433 3.39 11.29 -20.61
N ALA A 434 3.17 11.13 -21.92
CA ALA A 434 3.98 10.28 -22.77
C ALA A 434 5.44 10.75 -22.81
N ALA A 435 5.67 12.06 -22.91
CA ALA A 435 6.99 12.67 -22.88
C ALA A 435 7.72 12.36 -21.57
N LEU A 436 7.08 12.62 -20.43
CA LEU A 436 7.66 12.35 -19.11
C LEU A 436 8.01 10.87 -18.94
N ALA A 437 7.07 9.97 -19.29
CA ALA A 437 7.29 8.53 -19.22
C ALA A 437 8.37 8.02 -20.19
N TRP A 438 8.55 8.66 -21.36
CA TRP A 438 9.62 8.27 -22.29
C TRP A 438 10.99 8.78 -21.86
N LEU A 439 11.06 9.97 -21.27
CA LEU A 439 12.30 10.55 -20.76
C LEU A 439 12.87 9.70 -19.63
N ILE A 440 12.02 9.22 -18.73
CA ILE A 440 12.42 8.42 -17.56
C ILE A 440 12.57 6.94 -17.91
N GLY A 441 11.70 6.41 -18.77
CA GLY A 441 11.66 5.00 -19.13
C GLY A 441 11.92 4.71 -20.61
N THR A 442 11.04 3.90 -21.19
CA THR A 442 11.10 3.41 -22.57
C THR A 442 9.89 3.89 -23.37
N TRP A 443 9.88 3.68 -24.68
CA TRP A 443 8.69 3.98 -25.48
C TRP A 443 7.46 3.17 -25.00
N LYS A 444 7.68 1.97 -24.44
CA LYS A 444 6.62 1.14 -23.87
C LYS A 444 6.00 1.79 -22.64
N SER A 445 6.80 2.38 -21.74
CA SER A 445 6.26 3.12 -20.58
C SER A 445 5.46 4.33 -21.03
N ALA A 446 5.98 5.08 -22.03
CA ALA A 446 5.28 6.20 -22.64
C ALA A 446 3.91 5.81 -23.21
N LEU A 447 3.87 4.75 -24.02
CA LEU A 447 2.63 4.24 -24.59
C LEU A 447 1.67 3.77 -23.49
N THR A 448 2.13 3.01 -22.50
CA THR A 448 1.26 2.54 -21.41
C THR A 448 0.69 3.69 -20.58
N ALA A 449 1.48 4.73 -20.32
CA ALA A 449 1.02 5.90 -19.56
C ALA A 449 0.00 6.72 -20.36
N ALA A 450 0.26 6.92 -21.66
CA ALA A 450 -0.67 7.60 -22.55
C ALA A 450 -1.98 6.82 -22.73
N LEU A 451 -1.92 5.49 -22.88
CA LEU A 451 -3.09 4.64 -22.99
C LEU A 451 -3.90 4.59 -21.69
N ALA A 452 -3.24 4.55 -20.53
CA ALA A 452 -3.93 4.62 -19.24
C ALA A 452 -4.69 5.95 -19.09
N MET A 453 -4.06 7.07 -19.46
CA MET A 453 -4.73 8.37 -19.48
C MET A 453 -5.86 8.43 -20.50
N ALA A 454 -5.67 7.88 -21.71
CA ALA A 454 -6.72 7.81 -22.72
C ALA A 454 -7.92 6.97 -22.22
N ALA A 455 -7.67 5.86 -21.52
CA ALA A 455 -8.72 5.03 -20.94
C ALA A 455 -9.59 5.79 -19.93
N ILE A 456 -9.01 6.67 -19.11
CA ILE A 456 -9.75 7.58 -18.22
C ILE A 456 -10.74 8.44 -19.01
N GLY A 457 -10.28 8.97 -20.14
CA GLY A 457 -11.10 9.75 -21.05
C GLY A 457 -12.24 8.93 -21.64
N VAL A 458 -11.94 7.73 -22.15
CA VAL A 458 -12.94 6.78 -22.68
C VAL A 458 -14.00 6.44 -21.63
N LEU A 459 -13.63 6.32 -20.35
CA LEU A 459 -14.56 6.07 -19.23
C LEU A 459 -15.45 7.28 -18.87
N GLY A 460 -15.23 8.45 -19.47
CA GLY A 460 -16.02 9.66 -19.25
C GLY A 460 -15.73 10.39 -17.93
N VAL A 461 -14.66 10.04 -17.22
CA VAL A 461 -14.32 10.59 -15.88
C VAL A 461 -13.06 11.46 -15.91
N TRP A 462 -12.81 12.14 -17.03
CA TRP A 462 -11.61 12.97 -17.24
C TRP A 462 -11.46 14.09 -16.20
N LYS A 463 -12.50 14.88 -15.97
CA LYS A 463 -12.46 16.03 -15.06
C LYS A 463 -12.23 15.62 -13.60
N PRO A 464 -13.00 14.67 -13.02
CA PRO A 464 -12.69 14.12 -11.69
C PRO A 464 -11.26 13.56 -11.61
N SER A 465 -10.75 12.96 -12.69
CA SER A 465 -9.39 12.43 -12.71
C SER A 465 -8.31 13.50 -12.67
N MET A 466 -8.51 14.65 -13.34
CA MET A 466 -7.59 15.78 -13.25
C MET A 466 -7.62 16.42 -11.86
N ASP A 467 -8.80 16.47 -11.24
CA ASP A 467 -8.96 16.95 -9.87
C ASP A 467 -8.20 16.03 -8.89
N THR A 468 -8.33 14.71 -9.00
CA THR A 468 -7.55 13.75 -8.20
C THR A 468 -6.05 13.87 -8.49
N LEU A 469 -5.64 13.95 -9.76
CA LEU A 469 -4.23 14.05 -10.14
C LEU A 469 -3.58 15.31 -9.55
N SER A 470 -4.28 16.45 -9.53
CA SER A 470 -3.78 17.68 -8.94
C SER A 470 -3.48 17.54 -7.44
N GLN A 471 -4.38 16.88 -6.70
CA GLN A 471 -4.20 16.61 -5.27
C GLN A 471 -3.03 15.65 -5.02
N VAL A 472 -2.92 14.59 -5.83
CA VAL A 472 -1.84 13.62 -5.71
C VAL A 472 -0.48 14.26 -6.01
N VAL A 473 -0.36 15.04 -7.08
CA VAL A 473 0.90 15.73 -7.42
C VAL A 473 1.33 16.67 -6.31
N ALA A 474 0.42 17.48 -5.78
CA ALA A 474 0.71 18.40 -4.68
C ALA A 474 1.13 17.66 -3.40
N ALA A 475 0.38 16.65 -2.98
CA ALA A 475 0.67 15.87 -1.78
C ALA A 475 1.99 15.07 -1.92
N VAL A 476 2.27 14.51 -3.10
CA VAL A 476 3.56 13.85 -3.38
C VAL A 476 4.71 14.84 -3.27
N ALA A 477 4.60 16.03 -3.87
CA ALA A 477 5.66 17.02 -3.80
C ALA A 477 6.01 17.39 -2.35
N VAL A 478 5.00 17.65 -1.52
CA VAL A 478 5.18 17.93 -0.08
C VAL A 478 5.78 16.73 0.65
N THR A 479 5.25 15.52 0.40
CA THR A 479 5.72 14.28 1.05
C THR A 479 7.19 14.01 0.73
N LEU A 480 7.61 14.18 -0.52
CA LEU A 480 8.99 13.96 -0.93
C LEU A 480 9.94 15.03 -0.37
N LEU A 481 9.51 16.29 -0.35
CA LEU A 481 10.29 17.39 0.22
C LEU A 481 10.59 17.11 1.70
N ILE A 482 9.55 16.87 2.50
CA ILE A 482 9.67 16.63 3.94
C ILE A 482 10.35 15.28 4.19
N GLY A 483 9.96 14.24 3.45
CA GLY A 483 10.47 12.88 3.62
C GLY A 483 11.95 12.76 3.30
N PHE A 484 12.42 13.40 2.24
CA PHE A 484 13.86 13.46 1.93
C PHE A 484 14.62 14.32 2.93
N ALA A 485 14.09 15.46 3.35
CA ALA A 485 14.74 16.29 4.36
C ALA A 485 14.95 15.53 5.68
N ILE A 486 13.90 14.91 6.21
CA ILE A 486 13.97 14.12 7.44
C ILE A 486 14.83 12.87 7.24
N GLY A 487 14.69 12.16 6.11
CA GLY A 487 15.47 10.94 5.84
C GLY A 487 16.97 11.20 5.68
N ILE A 488 17.36 12.31 5.03
CA ILE A 488 18.76 12.74 4.93
C ILE A 488 19.29 13.19 6.30
N ALA A 489 18.47 13.86 7.12
CA ALA A 489 18.87 14.24 8.47
C ALA A 489 19.06 13.01 9.38
N ALA A 490 18.13 12.05 9.32
CA ALA A 490 18.16 10.83 10.11
C ALA A 490 19.34 9.92 9.73
N SER A 491 19.69 9.82 8.45
CA SER A 491 20.83 8.99 8.00
C SER A 491 22.17 9.47 8.55
N ARG A 492 22.28 10.74 8.92
CA ARG A 492 23.48 11.36 9.48
C ARG A 492 23.52 11.37 11.02
N SER A 493 22.41 11.05 11.69
CA SER A 493 22.31 11.13 13.15
C SER A 493 21.64 9.89 13.72
N SER A 494 22.44 9.01 14.32
CA SER A 494 21.95 7.79 14.98
C SER A 494 20.99 8.09 16.14
N ARG A 495 21.15 9.25 16.80
CA ARG A 495 20.20 9.73 17.82
C ARG A 495 18.85 10.08 17.21
N LEU A 496 18.85 10.83 16.10
CA LEU A 496 17.63 11.22 15.41
C LEU A 496 16.89 10.00 14.85
N GLU A 497 17.60 9.07 14.21
CA GLU A 497 16.99 7.81 13.73
C GLU A 497 16.34 7.01 14.87
N ARG A 498 17.02 6.89 16.02
CA ARG A 498 16.51 6.14 17.18
C ARG A 498 15.24 6.77 17.76
N VAL A 499 15.14 8.10 17.77
CA VAL A 499 13.94 8.83 18.22
C VAL A 499 12.81 8.76 17.19
N LEU A 500 13.12 8.86 15.90
CA LEU A 500 12.10 8.83 14.84
C LEU A 500 11.51 7.44 14.61
N ARG A 501 12.31 6.37 14.75
CA ARG A 501 11.87 5.01 14.40
C ARG A 501 10.53 4.62 15.05
N PRO A 502 10.32 4.75 16.38
CA PRO A 502 9.03 4.41 17.00
C PRO A 502 7.86 5.24 16.46
N VAL A 503 8.06 6.55 16.26
CA VAL A 503 7.04 7.45 15.71
C VAL A 503 6.64 7.01 14.30
N LEU A 504 7.62 6.74 13.45
CA LEU A 504 7.38 6.27 12.09
C LEU A 504 6.76 4.87 12.05
N ASP A 505 7.05 4.00 13.02
CA ASP A 505 6.41 2.67 13.12
C ASP A 505 4.92 2.82 13.45
N VAL A 506 4.56 3.69 14.41
CA VAL A 506 3.16 3.98 14.75
C VAL A 506 2.44 4.63 13.55
N MET A 507 3.06 5.64 12.94
CA MET A 507 2.52 6.32 11.75
C MET A 507 2.38 5.44 10.50
N GLN A 508 2.98 4.25 10.48
CA GLN A 508 2.83 3.33 9.36
C GLN A 508 1.84 2.20 9.66
N THR A 509 1.53 1.98 10.95
CA THR A 509 0.68 0.87 11.39
C THR A 509 -0.74 1.29 11.69
N MET A 510 -1.02 2.57 11.97
CA MET A 510 -2.42 2.99 12.11
C MET A 510 -3.16 2.89 10.77
N PRO A 511 -4.47 2.54 10.80
CA PRO A 511 -5.31 2.59 9.61
C PRO A 511 -5.46 3.99 9.06
N GLN A 512 -5.70 4.10 7.75
CA GLN A 512 -5.84 5.37 7.04
C GLN A 512 -6.94 6.27 7.62
N PHE A 513 -8.10 5.71 7.98
CA PHE A 513 -9.20 6.48 8.58
C PHE A 513 -8.82 7.17 9.91
N VAL A 514 -7.94 6.55 10.72
CA VAL A 514 -7.52 7.13 12.00
C VAL A 514 -6.74 8.43 11.77
N TYR A 515 -6.02 8.57 10.66
CA TYR A 515 -5.33 9.83 10.30
C TYR A 515 -6.29 10.91 9.82
N LEU A 516 -7.36 10.53 9.12
CA LEU A 516 -8.27 11.51 8.53
C LEU A 516 -8.98 12.33 9.61
N ILE A 517 -9.38 11.72 10.72
CA ILE A 517 -10.21 12.34 11.76
C ILE A 517 -9.53 13.55 12.42
N PRO A 518 -8.31 13.44 13.00
CA PRO A 518 -7.63 14.60 13.56
C PRO A 518 -7.25 15.63 12.51
N VAL A 519 -6.91 15.21 11.28
CA VAL A 519 -6.63 16.15 10.19
C VAL A 519 -7.88 16.95 9.84
N VAL A 520 -9.05 16.34 9.86
CA VAL A 520 -10.30 17.03 9.54
C VAL A 520 -10.74 17.93 10.69
N ALA A 521 -10.59 17.47 11.94
CA ALA A 521 -10.84 18.29 13.11
C ALA A 521 -9.96 19.56 13.16
N LEU A 522 -8.73 19.47 12.65
CA LEU A 522 -7.78 20.58 12.65
C LEU A 522 -7.82 21.42 11.38
N PHE A 523 -8.02 20.86 10.20
CA PHE A 523 -7.92 21.58 8.92
C PHE A 523 -9.29 21.81 8.25
N GLY A 524 -10.37 21.29 8.83
CA GLY A 524 -11.70 21.30 8.25
C GLY A 524 -11.89 20.22 7.18
N VAL A 525 -12.96 20.37 6.41
CA VAL A 525 -13.38 19.44 5.34
C VAL A 525 -12.94 20.02 3.99
N GLY A 526 -12.28 19.23 3.15
CA GLY A 526 -11.84 19.71 1.84
C GLY A 526 -10.63 19.01 1.21
N ARG A 527 -10.19 19.54 0.07
CA ARG A 527 -9.06 19.04 -0.72
C ARG A 527 -7.70 19.14 0.01
N ALA A 528 -7.44 20.25 0.71
CA ALA A 528 -6.21 20.42 1.46
C ALA A 528 -6.07 19.46 2.66
N PRO A 529 -7.10 19.27 3.52
CA PRO A 529 -7.11 18.23 4.55
C PRO A 529 -6.86 16.82 4.00
N ALA A 530 -7.51 16.46 2.88
CA ALA A 530 -7.27 15.18 2.21
C ALA A 530 -5.80 15.00 1.79
N ALA A 531 -5.19 16.04 1.20
CA ALA A 531 -3.77 16.05 0.85
C ALA A 531 -2.87 15.96 2.09
N ALA A 532 -3.20 16.67 3.18
CA ALA A 532 -2.44 16.63 4.43
C ALA A 532 -2.47 15.24 5.08
N ALA A 533 -3.63 14.57 5.12
CA ALA A 533 -3.75 13.20 5.59
C ALA A 533 -2.90 12.23 4.75
N ALA A 534 -2.88 12.41 3.43
CA ALA A 534 -2.04 11.63 2.52
C ALA A 534 -0.54 11.84 2.79
N VAL A 535 -0.12 13.08 3.06
CA VAL A 535 1.27 13.39 3.45
C VAL A 535 1.64 12.68 4.74
N VAL A 536 0.82 12.80 5.79
CA VAL A 536 1.09 12.18 7.10
C VAL A 536 1.24 10.66 6.98
N TYR A 537 0.39 10.02 6.17
CA TYR A 537 0.42 8.57 5.98
C TYR A 537 1.60 8.10 5.10
N ALA A 538 1.96 8.83 4.05
CA ALA A 538 3.01 8.42 3.12
C ALA A 538 4.43 8.77 3.60
N LEU A 539 4.55 9.78 4.48
CA LEU A 539 5.82 10.30 4.97
C LEU A 539 6.73 9.22 5.61
N PRO A 540 6.26 8.31 6.47
CA PRO A 540 7.11 7.31 7.11
C PRO A 540 7.84 6.41 6.12
N ALA A 541 7.16 6.01 5.04
CA ALA A 541 7.76 5.16 4.02
C ALA A 541 8.90 5.88 3.29
N VAL A 542 8.67 7.14 2.89
CA VAL A 542 9.70 7.95 2.21
C VAL A 542 10.90 8.18 3.12
N VAL A 543 10.68 8.55 4.39
CA VAL A 543 11.77 8.77 5.37
C VAL A 543 12.59 7.49 5.56
N ARG A 544 11.94 6.34 5.74
CA ARG A 544 12.62 5.05 5.98
C ARG A 544 13.45 4.62 4.78
N ILE A 545 12.86 4.60 3.59
CA ILE A 545 13.54 4.16 2.38
C ILE A 545 14.75 5.07 2.08
N THR A 546 14.58 6.39 2.28
CA THR A 546 15.67 7.37 2.12
C THR A 546 16.80 7.14 3.12
N THR A 547 16.45 6.99 4.40
CA THR A 547 17.44 6.76 5.47
C THR A 547 18.26 5.50 5.20
N GLN A 548 17.57 4.39 4.92
CA GLN A 548 18.19 3.10 4.62
C GLN A 548 19.04 3.16 3.33
N GLY A 549 18.53 3.80 2.28
CA GLY A 549 19.23 3.94 1.01
C GLY A 549 20.57 4.66 1.14
N LEU A 550 20.63 5.71 1.98
CA LEU A 550 21.87 6.45 2.23
C LEU A 550 22.85 5.67 3.13
N GLN A 551 22.34 4.89 4.08
CA GLN A 551 23.16 4.07 4.99
C GLN A 551 23.72 2.81 4.31
N GLN A 552 23.07 2.30 3.26
CA GLN A 552 23.52 1.13 2.50
C GLN A 552 24.61 1.44 1.45
N VAL A 553 25.01 2.71 1.31
CA VAL A 553 26.10 3.10 0.41
C VAL A 553 27.41 2.45 0.87
N SER A 554 28.20 1.97 -0.09
CA SER A 554 29.45 1.23 0.18
C SER A 554 30.38 1.97 1.16
N PRO A 555 30.78 1.32 2.27
CA PRO A 555 31.75 1.90 3.21
C PRO A 555 33.06 2.28 2.53
N ALA A 556 33.55 1.44 1.60
CA ALA A 556 34.80 1.69 0.87
C ALA A 556 34.74 2.96 0.01
N ALA A 557 33.58 3.26 -0.59
CA ALA A 557 33.39 4.50 -1.35
C ALA A 557 33.44 5.74 -0.44
N LEU A 558 32.91 5.63 0.79
CA LEU A 558 32.95 6.71 1.78
C LEU A 558 34.35 6.91 2.37
N GLU A 559 35.09 5.82 2.64
CA GLU A 559 36.48 5.86 3.10
C GLU A 559 37.42 6.45 2.05
N SER A 560 37.24 6.07 0.78
CA SER A 560 37.98 6.65 -0.35
C SER A 560 37.72 8.17 -0.47
N ALA A 561 36.45 8.59 -0.44
CA ALA A 561 36.10 10.00 -0.47
C ALA A 561 36.68 10.79 0.71
N ARG A 562 36.67 10.21 1.92
CA ARG A 562 37.27 10.81 3.10
C ARG A 562 38.79 10.94 2.98
N SER A 563 39.45 9.94 2.42
CA SER A 563 40.91 9.94 2.18
C SER A 563 41.33 11.02 1.17
N LEU A 564 40.43 11.37 0.23
CA LEU A 564 40.60 12.48 -0.71
C LEU A 564 40.23 13.86 -0.11
N GLY A 565 39.97 13.94 1.21
CA GLY A 565 39.66 15.20 1.90
C GLY A 565 38.22 15.69 1.73
N ALA A 566 37.30 14.86 1.26
CA ALA A 566 35.91 15.28 1.06
C ALA A 566 35.21 15.57 2.41
N THR A 567 34.67 16.77 2.55
CA THR A 567 33.81 17.17 3.68
C THR A 567 32.52 16.34 3.72
N SER A 568 31.81 16.32 4.85
CA SER A 568 30.54 15.57 4.97
C SER A 568 29.47 16.03 3.95
N GLY A 569 29.46 17.32 3.60
CA GLY A 569 28.57 17.85 2.57
C GLY A 569 28.94 17.37 1.16
N GLN A 570 30.23 17.30 0.85
CA GLN A 570 30.74 16.74 -0.40
C GLN A 570 30.47 15.24 -0.48
N GLN A 571 30.73 14.48 0.59
CA GLN A 571 30.40 13.05 0.65
C GLN A 571 28.91 12.81 0.39
N LEU A 572 28.02 13.61 1.00
CA LEU A 572 26.58 13.49 0.77
C LEU A 572 26.21 13.77 -0.70
N ARG A 573 26.65 14.92 -1.24
CA ARG A 573 26.22 15.39 -2.57
C ARG A 573 26.88 14.61 -3.71
N GLN A 574 28.13 14.20 -3.57
CA GLN A 574 28.94 13.64 -4.65
C GLN A 574 29.07 12.12 -4.58
N VAL A 575 28.82 11.49 -3.41
CA VAL A 575 28.98 10.04 -3.24
C VAL A 575 27.67 9.39 -2.81
N GLN A 576 27.09 9.80 -1.67
CA GLN A 576 25.92 9.14 -1.12
C GLN A 576 24.67 9.34 -1.98
N LEU A 577 24.31 10.58 -2.35
CA LEU A 577 23.11 10.84 -3.15
C LEU A 577 23.17 10.17 -4.54
N PRO A 578 24.30 10.21 -5.28
CA PRO A 578 24.42 9.48 -6.55
C PRO A 578 24.30 7.96 -6.38
N LEU A 579 24.97 7.37 -5.40
CA LEU A 579 24.94 5.91 -5.18
C LEU A 579 23.61 5.43 -4.60
N ALA A 580 22.92 6.24 -3.80
CA ALA A 580 21.61 5.94 -3.24
C ALA A 580 20.44 6.24 -4.20
N ARG A 581 20.69 6.77 -5.40
CA ARG A 581 19.67 7.13 -6.39
C ARG A 581 18.61 6.04 -6.63
N PRO A 582 18.94 4.73 -6.73
CA PRO A 582 17.92 3.69 -6.89
C PRO A 582 16.94 3.62 -5.72
N SER A 583 17.43 3.78 -4.49
CA SER A 583 16.62 3.79 -3.28
C SER A 583 15.78 5.07 -3.17
N LEU A 584 16.33 6.22 -3.59
CA LEU A 584 15.57 7.47 -3.64
C LEU A 584 14.41 7.39 -4.66
N LEU A 585 14.63 6.79 -5.83
CA LEU A 585 13.58 6.56 -6.82
C LEU A 585 12.51 5.57 -6.31
N LEU A 586 12.92 4.55 -5.55
CA LEU A 586 11.98 3.68 -4.86
C LEU A 586 11.14 4.46 -3.84
N ALA A 587 11.75 5.38 -3.09
CA ALA A 587 11.04 6.24 -2.14
C ALA A 587 10.03 7.16 -2.87
N VAL A 588 10.39 7.72 -4.04
CA VAL A 588 9.46 8.48 -4.89
C VAL A 588 8.24 7.63 -5.25
N ASN A 589 8.48 6.45 -5.81
CA ASN A 589 7.41 5.55 -6.24
C ASN A 589 6.50 5.16 -5.07
N GLN A 590 7.08 4.81 -3.92
CA GLN A 590 6.30 4.44 -2.75
C GLN A 590 5.49 5.62 -2.21
N GLY A 591 6.06 6.83 -2.19
CA GLY A 591 5.34 8.05 -1.83
C GLY A 591 4.14 8.28 -2.74
N VAL A 592 4.32 8.11 -4.04
CA VAL A 592 3.25 8.28 -5.05
C VAL A 592 2.11 7.28 -4.86
N VAL A 593 2.43 6.00 -4.69
CA VAL A 593 1.42 4.94 -4.49
C VAL A 593 0.64 5.17 -3.19
N LEU A 594 1.32 5.48 -2.09
CA LEU A 594 0.67 5.69 -0.79
C LEU A 594 -0.16 6.98 -0.75
N VAL A 595 0.34 8.06 -1.36
CA VAL A 595 -0.43 9.31 -1.47
C VAL A 595 -1.69 9.08 -2.29
N LEU A 596 -1.59 8.43 -3.45
CA LEU A 596 -2.77 8.11 -4.27
C LEU A 596 -3.79 7.31 -3.46
N ALA A 597 -3.35 6.27 -2.74
CA ALA A 597 -4.22 5.43 -1.91
C ALA A 597 -5.04 6.27 -0.90
N VAL A 598 -4.42 7.22 -0.22
CA VAL A 598 -5.09 8.03 0.82
C VAL A 598 -5.90 9.17 0.25
N VAL A 599 -5.48 9.79 -0.85
CA VAL A 599 -6.28 10.86 -1.50
C VAL A 599 -7.66 10.34 -1.91
N ILE A 600 -7.75 9.07 -2.33
CA ILE A 600 -9.04 8.41 -2.63
C ILE A 600 -9.92 8.36 -1.38
N ILE A 601 -9.38 7.94 -0.24
CA ILE A 601 -10.12 7.91 1.03
C ILE A 601 -10.48 9.33 1.48
N GLY A 602 -9.63 10.32 1.20
CA GLY A 602 -9.90 11.73 1.44
C GLY A 602 -11.17 12.26 0.74
N GLY A 603 -11.68 11.56 -0.28
CA GLY A 603 -13.00 11.80 -0.86
C GLY A 603 -14.14 11.76 0.16
N LEU A 604 -14.03 10.90 1.19
CA LEU A 604 -15.00 10.80 2.30
C LEU A 604 -15.09 12.08 3.14
N VAL A 605 -14.05 12.91 3.12
CA VAL A 605 -13.99 14.10 3.96
C VAL A 605 -13.81 15.37 3.13
N GLY A 606 -14.54 15.40 2.01
CA GLY A 606 -14.65 16.58 1.17
C GLY A 606 -13.48 16.80 0.22
N GLY A 607 -12.57 15.83 0.06
CA GLY A 607 -11.55 15.87 -0.99
C GLY A 607 -12.14 15.83 -2.41
N GLY A 608 -13.36 15.30 -2.57
CA GLY A 608 -14.07 15.24 -3.84
C GLY A 608 -13.40 14.30 -4.86
N ALA A 609 -13.64 14.58 -6.15
CA ALA A 609 -13.02 13.89 -7.29
C ALA A 609 -13.28 12.36 -7.31
N LEU A 610 -12.40 11.56 -7.93
CA LEU A 610 -12.61 10.12 -8.08
C LEU A 610 -12.82 9.40 -6.74
N GLY A 611 -12.19 9.86 -5.66
CA GLY A 611 -12.35 9.28 -4.33
C GLY A 611 -13.79 9.37 -3.84
N TYR A 612 -14.43 10.52 -4.04
CA TYR A 612 -15.85 10.71 -3.76
C TYR A 612 -16.72 9.80 -4.62
N ASP A 613 -16.47 9.73 -5.93
CA ASP A 613 -17.29 8.95 -6.86
C ASP A 613 -17.30 7.45 -6.51
N VAL A 614 -16.16 6.87 -6.11
CA VAL A 614 -16.13 5.45 -5.72
C VAL A 614 -16.94 5.19 -4.44
N VAL A 615 -16.79 6.07 -3.45
CA VAL A 615 -17.54 5.96 -2.19
C VAL A 615 -19.03 6.18 -2.42
N PHE A 616 -19.38 7.18 -3.21
CA PHE A 616 -20.77 7.49 -3.54
C PHE A 616 -21.42 6.32 -4.28
N GLY A 617 -20.72 5.74 -5.26
CA GLY A 617 -21.18 4.53 -5.95
C GLY A 617 -21.40 3.37 -4.98
N LEU A 618 -20.52 3.16 -4.00
CA LEU A 618 -20.72 2.15 -2.96
C LEU A 618 -21.94 2.45 -2.08
N ALA A 619 -22.08 3.68 -1.61
CA ALA A 619 -23.15 4.10 -0.69
C ALA A 619 -24.54 4.05 -1.34
N GLN A 620 -24.63 4.36 -2.64
CA GLN A 620 -25.88 4.33 -3.40
C GLN A 620 -26.14 2.99 -4.10
N GLY A 621 -25.19 2.06 -4.06
CA GLY A 621 -25.28 0.82 -4.84
C GLY A 621 -25.13 1.03 -6.36
N ASP A 622 -24.62 2.17 -6.81
CA ASP A 622 -24.40 2.49 -8.23
C ASP A 622 -23.07 1.91 -8.72
N LEU A 623 -23.17 0.71 -9.33
CA LEU A 623 -22.05 -0.02 -9.91
C LEU A 623 -21.30 0.77 -10.98
N ALA A 624 -22.02 1.55 -11.80
CA ALA A 624 -21.42 2.27 -12.90
C ALA A 624 -20.48 3.36 -12.39
N THR A 625 -20.97 4.22 -11.50
CA THR A 625 -20.19 5.31 -10.93
C THR A 625 -18.99 4.76 -10.15
N GLY A 626 -19.21 3.77 -9.29
CA GLY A 626 -18.16 3.16 -8.49
C GLY A 626 -17.05 2.51 -9.30
N LEU A 627 -17.41 1.68 -10.30
CA LEU A 627 -16.45 0.93 -11.10
C LEU A 627 -15.71 1.81 -12.11
N LYS A 628 -16.38 2.79 -12.74
CA LYS A 628 -15.74 3.77 -13.63
C LYS A 628 -14.67 4.56 -12.89
N ALA A 629 -15.01 5.10 -11.71
CA ALA A 629 -14.06 5.86 -10.90
C ALA A 629 -12.92 4.96 -10.38
N GLY A 630 -13.23 3.73 -9.96
CA GLY A 630 -12.23 2.73 -9.56
C GLY A 630 -11.23 2.38 -10.66
N ALA A 631 -11.73 2.14 -11.88
CA ALA A 631 -10.90 1.86 -13.05
C ALA A 631 -10.03 3.08 -13.43
N ALA A 632 -10.57 4.30 -13.33
CA ALA A 632 -9.81 5.52 -13.58
C ALA A 632 -8.69 5.74 -12.56
N ILE A 633 -8.92 5.41 -11.28
CA ILE A 633 -7.88 5.45 -10.25
C ILE A 633 -6.75 4.46 -10.57
N VAL A 634 -7.07 3.24 -11.02
CA VAL A 634 -6.05 2.28 -11.46
C VAL A 634 -5.26 2.83 -12.63
N CYS A 635 -5.93 3.46 -13.59
CA CYS A 635 -5.26 4.11 -14.71
C CYS A 635 -4.33 5.24 -14.27
N LEU A 636 -4.74 6.07 -13.28
CA LEU A 636 -3.88 7.08 -12.68
C LEU A 636 -2.68 6.44 -11.98
N GLY A 637 -2.89 5.38 -11.19
CA GLY A 637 -1.81 4.65 -10.52
C GLY A 637 -0.81 4.04 -11.50
N LEU A 638 -1.30 3.41 -12.58
CA LEU A 638 -0.46 2.88 -13.66
C LEU A 638 0.31 4.01 -14.36
N MET A 639 -0.34 5.12 -14.69
CA MET A 639 0.32 6.26 -15.29
C MET A 639 1.43 6.79 -14.38
N LEU A 640 1.13 7.01 -13.10
CA LEU A 640 2.04 7.51 -12.07
C LEU A 640 3.24 6.57 -11.84
N ASP A 641 3.01 5.26 -11.82
CA ASP A 641 4.05 4.22 -11.79
C ASP A 641 5.01 4.34 -12.99
N ARG A 642 4.46 4.52 -14.20
CA ARG A 642 5.26 4.61 -15.43
C ARG A 642 6.06 5.91 -15.57
N VAL A 643 5.56 7.02 -15.02
CA VAL A 643 6.28 8.31 -15.01
C VAL A 643 7.26 8.43 -13.86
N THR A 644 7.32 7.49 -12.92
CA THR A 644 8.24 7.56 -11.76
C THR A 644 9.33 6.49 -11.79
N GLN A 645 9.12 5.37 -12.48
CA GLN A 645 10.09 4.27 -12.52
C GLN A 645 10.91 4.22 -13.81
N PRO A 646 12.27 4.21 -13.74
CA PRO A 646 13.10 3.89 -14.88
C PRO A 646 12.99 2.39 -15.23
N SER A 647 12.92 2.08 -16.53
CA SER A 647 12.77 0.70 -16.99
C SER A 647 14.00 -0.15 -16.64
N ARG A 648 13.79 -1.33 -16.06
CA ARG A 648 14.81 -2.34 -15.70
C ARG A 648 15.81 -2.69 -16.83
N ALA A 649 15.47 -2.42 -18.09
CA ALA A 649 16.33 -2.68 -19.24
C ALA A 649 17.67 -1.91 -19.19
N ALA A 650 17.69 -0.71 -18.61
CA ALA A 650 18.92 0.08 -18.47
C ALA A 650 19.93 -0.51 -17.48
N ARG A 651 19.53 -1.49 -16.66
CA ARG A 651 20.42 -2.14 -15.67
C ARG A 651 21.25 -3.30 -16.24
N LYS A 652 20.95 -3.78 -17.43
CA LYS A 652 21.70 -4.88 -18.08
C LYS A 652 22.87 -4.38 -18.94
N GLU A 653 22.96 -3.09 -19.20
CA GLU A 653 24.04 -2.51 -20.01
C GLU A 653 25.20 -1.96 -19.15
N ASP A 654 24.99 -1.82 -17.83
CA ASP A 654 25.97 -1.28 -16.87
C ASP A 654 26.55 -2.35 -15.90
N ALA A 655 26.25 -3.64 -16.12
CA ALA A 655 26.81 -4.78 -15.38
C ALA A 655 27.36 -5.78 -16.39
#